data_AF-A0A1M7UMK4-F1
#
_entry.id   AF-A0A1M7UMK4-F1
#
_cell.length_a   1.000
_cell.length_b   1.000
_cell.length_c   1.000
_cell.angle_alpha   90.00
_cell.angle_beta   90.00
_cell.angle_gamma   90.00
#
_symmetry.space_group_name_H-M   'P 1'
#
loop_
_entity.id
_entity.type
_entity.pdbx_description
1 polymer ?
#
loop_
_entity_poly.entity_id
_entity_poly.type
_entity_poly.pdbx_seq_one_letter_code
_entity_poly.pdbx_strand_id
1 'polypeptide(L)'
;MATGRQSKRTKPSLNDRFNFDGGVVAPGDRQALRSAMFEVEDRASGQDRCLKLWRKTGTPVDEDLRQLWLHEMRQVQRVMSYAGARDVIVDVIEFVEDEEDFGVVLERVGQPLDEKRKRVPRPHWLRNLNTPRPRVLFWKNIARIVVALGIVHKQSLVHGRIGADVVMTEGLDEPDFQLGGFEWSLWLSSDLAEKSQAKLGPAAALRRADRYSFADDWRDLGLMIADCLDTVIQKTGEVYPKEGSLIALDVPERALLRRLVTPGRMDHLDADSIARSIDDLIASVSRASSARAGTFILVFSGQARLGDAVYAQTSGAIPVDEYRRQLDWVRADLDQGATLLVPRVFDPGTSSLRLITNTMVYRMRAFRDEGSPVWDIAVCYAAEVRTDIFSLGEHDEHSIVQAISVAGTSRQAQELRGRLGPDVLDWTSFSNPKTESGPDPESIAIRRALLLLQTIEAVTKALDVYPIDVLDTGRREGRRFAIVRAASASDRDKIAKRINLSEGAAALKRLFEDEHRDADSKWRISQAASLGASRNNDVTASFVEVVDHHGIRGYQFEIDEELTLDGQLFLRTERDTGTEQVIGRRLRNIKALDTRVDLTEMLADPWRVRHASRETLSDEEQNDSYFLDLDRPKRKALAGLWSTLPSFFVVGPPGVGKTKLATEVVRRRFASDGSTRMLVSAQGHDALDNLQEKIKETLSEAKLSDVLVIRSTTPEKRTTSDEEVHKAGLEYLERLADSGVIGTIPLSIQTRIKTLRQAATRLERSKDTVSRQDRSGLGAISHLVLDAANIVISTANSPDIERLVEAREQFDWVIVEEAAKATGPELVGPLMLSGRRLLIGDHFQLPPFEADRLVKMLSDHSLVVEALGLADQLVGPLMHDGEIDELEPLKSDPTALRDIAAMALRVLEPFRSVVEEDERRSVANPNHRPLAETLTEQRRMDPAIAEIVSKAFYRGRLETECGRKNEAETKPSPVSHLGPLPKSPVVAVDFPHVSSTSHGAGAERGKPRWQNPAEVGAVMDILRLLRPISGSKKPTLAILSPYKAQVDKLQDALTGLRSGSLSHLDGFLPVRSNNAFVGTVDSFQGSEADVVILSLVRNSPRTGAGALGFLRDKRRMNVAISRAKRHLFIVGSLDFLREAVRGVNPDAAEHDLSFLTTMVDTIADLTTRKRGELPLATIIAASKLKGSK
;
A
#
# COMPACT_ATOMS: atom_id res chain seq x y z
N MET A 1 -30.42 47.55 22.39
CA MET A 1 -31.53 46.69 22.86
C MET A 1 -32.33 46.22 21.67
N ALA A 2 -32.15 44.95 21.28
CA ALA A 2 -33.08 44.11 20.52
C ALA A 2 -32.38 42.75 20.37
N THR A 3 -32.62 41.86 21.32
CA THR A 3 -32.13 40.48 21.34
C THR A 3 -32.92 39.65 20.32
N GLY A 4 -32.31 39.41 19.16
CA GLY A 4 -32.80 38.40 18.21
C GLY A 4 -32.60 37.01 18.81
N ARG A 5 -33.71 36.36 19.22
CA ARG A 5 -33.75 34.94 19.60
C ARG A 5 -33.25 34.10 18.42
N GLN A 6 -32.09 33.46 18.58
CA GLN A 6 -31.71 32.31 17.79
C GLN A 6 -32.74 31.19 18.04
N SER A 7 -33.47 30.81 17.00
CA SER A 7 -34.28 29.61 16.96
C SER A 7 -33.34 28.40 17.09
N LYS A 8 -33.21 27.83 18.30
CA LYS A 8 -32.66 26.48 18.49
C LYS A 8 -33.52 25.54 17.65
N ARG A 9 -32.96 24.99 16.56
CA ARG A 9 -33.55 23.83 15.88
C ARG A 9 -33.59 22.70 16.91
N THR A 10 -34.79 22.37 17.41
CA THR A 10 -35.05 21.22 18.28
C THR A 10 -34.63 19.96 17.54
N LYS A 11 -33.73 19.16 18.13
CA LYS A 11 -33.31 17.88 17.54
C LYS A 11 -34.52 16.93 17.54
N PRO A 12 -34.78 16.18 16.45
CA PRO A 12 -35.89 15.21 16.42
C PRO A 12 -35.71 14.14 17.50
N SER A 13 -36.81 13.64 18.07
CA SER A 13 -36.75 12.63 19.14
C SER A 13 -36.24 11.30 18.60
N LEU A 14 -35.49 10.54 19.41
CA LEU A 14 -35.09 9.18 19.01
C LEU A 14 -36.31 8.27 18.78
N ASN A 15 -37.44 8.55 19.42
CA ASN A 15 -38.71 7.85 19.21
C ASN A 15 -39.31 8.06 17.81
N ASP A 16 -38.89 9.09 17.08
CA ASP A 16 -39.34 9.32 15.71
C ASP A 16 -38.59 8.43 14.72
N ARG A 17 -37.37 7.98 15.08
CA ARG A 17 -36.48 7.17 14.25
C ARG A 17 -36.54 5.67 14.58
N PHE A 18 -36.64 5.31 15.85
CA PHE A 18 -36.57 3.92 16.31
C PHE A 18 -37.91 3.45 16.87
N ASN A 19 -38.34 2.25 16.48
CA ASN A 19 -39.39 1.52 17.19
C ASN A 19 -38.73 0.65 18.27
N PHE A 20 -39.16 0.77 19.52
CA PHE A 20 -38.61 -0.02 20.62
C PHE A 20 -39.31 -1.37 20.72
N ASP A 21 -38.56 -2.45 20.51
CA ASP A 21 -39.08 -3.81 20.53
C ASP A 21 -39.04 -4.37 21.96
N GLY A 22 -40.06 -4.02 22.74
CA GLY A 22 -40.26 -4.56 24.10
C GLY A 22 -39.59 -3.76 25.21
N GLY A 23 -39.24 -4.45 26.31
CA GLY A 23 -38.68 -3.86 27.53
C GLY A 23 -37.15 -3.73 27.51
N VAL A 24 -36.60 -3.01 28.50
CA VAL A 24 -35.15 -2.79 28.64
C VAL A 24 -34.38 -4.11 28.68
N VAL A 25 -33.43 -4.27 27.75
CA VAL A 25 -32.56 -5.46 27.64
C VAL A 25 -31.55 -5.49 28.78
N ALA A 26 -30.95 -4.35 29.10
CA ALA A 26 -30.07 -4.18 30.26
C ALA A 26 -30.36 -2.83 30.94
N PRO A 27 -30.74 -2.80 32.23
CA PRO A 27 -31.10 -1.56 32.92
C PRO A 27 -29.88 -0.64 33.10
N GLY A 28 -30.02 0.63 32.73
CA GLY A 28 -28.99 1.64 32.93
C GLY A 28 -28.87 2.09 34.39
N ASP A 29 -27.70 2.61 34.76
CA ASP A 29 -27.44 3.19 36.08
C ASP A 29 -26.71 4.54 35.94
N ARG A 30 -27.42 5.60 36.36
CA ARG A 30 -26.97 6.99 36.24
C ARG A 30 -25.82 7.34 37.18
N GLN A 31 -25.74 6.77 38.38
CA GLN A 31 -24.61 6.98 39.28
C GLN A 31 -23.37 6.23 38.80
N ALA A 32 -23.58 5.15 38.03
CA ALA A 32 -22.51 4.33 37.49
C ALA A 32 -22.08 4.64 36.06
N LEU A 33 -22.74 5.61 35.39
CA LEU A 33 -22.57 5.90 33.95
C LEU A 33 -22.81 4.67 33.05
N ARG A 34 -23.65 3.72 33.49
CA ARG A 34 -24.02 2.55 32.70
C ARG A 34 -25.21 2.87 31.78
N SER A 35 -25.07 2.55 30.49
CA SER A 35 -26.16 2.73 29.51
C SER A 35 -27.30 1.77 29.76
N ALA A 36 -28.52 2.23 29.43
CA ALA A 36 -29.65 1.34 29.23
C ALA A 36 -29.61 0.79 27.81
N MET A 37 -29.83 -0.51 27.62
CA MET A 37 -29.77 -1.16 26.31
C MET A 37 -31.17 -1.60 25.86
N PHE A 38 -31.47 -1.38 24.58
CA PHE A 38 -32.75 -1.68 23.95
C PHE A 38 -32.54 -2.40 22.61
N GLU A 39 -33.43 -3.33 22.28
CA GLU A 39 -33.59 -3.80 20.89
C GLU A 39 -34.56 -2.85 20.18
N VAL A 40 -34.19 -2.39 18.99
CA VAL A 40 -34.96 -1.40 18.22
C VAL A 40 -34.99 -1.72 16.74
N GLU A 41 -36.10 -1.44 16.07
CA GLU A 41 -36.19 -1.41 14.60
C GLU A 41 -35.92 0.02 14.10
N ASP A 42 -34.93 0.19 13.23
CA ASP A 42 -34.63 1.50 12.60
C ASP A 42 -35.58 1.77 11.43
N ARG A 43 -36.47 2.76 11.57
CA ARG A 43 -37.48 3.09 10.54
C ARG A 43 -36.88 3.51 9.20
N ALA A 44 -35.63 3.99 9.17
CA ALA A 44 -34.98 4.41 7.93
C ALA A 44 -34.45 3.23 7.09
N SER A 45 -34.00 2.16 7.76
CA SER A 45 -33.40 0.99 7.11
C SER A 45 -34.28 -0.26 7.14
N GLY A 46 -35.29 -0.30 8.02
CA GLY A 46 -36.12 -1.48 8.28
C GLY A 46 -35.35 -2.65 8.90
N GLN A 47 -34.21 -2.37 9.55
CA GLN A 47 -33.35 -3.39 10.15
C GLN A 47 -33.41 -3.32 11.68
N ASP A 48 -33.37 -4.49 12.31
CA ASP A 48 -33.26 -4.64 13.78
C ASP A 48 -31.84 -4.28 14.24
N ARG A 49 -31.75 -3.46 15.28
CA ARG A 49 -30.52 -2.90 15.85
C ARG A 49 -30.53 -2.98 17.38
N CYS A 50 -29.36 -2.78 17.98
CA CYS A 50 -29.24 -2.61 19.42
C CYS A 50 -28.91 -1.15 19.74
N LEU A 51 -29.67 -0.51 20.63
CA LEU A 51 -29.52 0.89 21.01
C LEU A 51 -29.13 0.99 22.49
N LYS A 52 -27.90 1.46 22.76
CA LYS A 52 -27.47 1.88 24.10
C LYS A 52 -27.84 3.35 24.31
N LEU A 53 -28.46 3.72 25.43
CA LEU A 53 -28.85 5.09 25.78
C LEU A 53 -28.23 5.55 27.11
N TRP A 54 -27.77 6.81 27.14
CA TRP A 54 -27.32 7.53 28.32
C TRP A 54 -28.12 8.83 28.47
N ARG A 55 -28.72 9.02 29.64
CA ARG A 55 -29.53 10.22 29.89
C ARG A 55 -28.68 11.44 30.20
N LYS A 56 -28.98 12.55 29.51
CA LYS A 56 -28.29 13.83 29.68
C LYS A 56 -28.40 14.37 31.10
N THR A 57 -27.36 15.05 31.53
CA THR A 57 -27.31 15.66 32.86
C THR A 57 -27.79 17.11 32.85
N GLY A 58 -27.76 17.79 31.70
CA GLY A 58 -28.04 19.22 31.56
C GLY A 58 -26.89 20.10 32.07
N THR A 59 -25.70 19.53 32.26
CA THR A 59 -24.50 20.20 32.79
C THR A 59 -23.36 20.20 31.77
N PRO A 60 -22.26 20.95 31.96
CA PRO A 60 -21.10 20.91 31.05
C PRO A 60 -20.50 19.51 30.83
N VAL A 61 -20.75 18.56 31.74
CA VAL A 61 -20.36 17.14 31.63
C VAL A 61 -20.93 16.47 30.37
N ASP A 62 -22.05 16.96 29.84
CA ASP A 62 -22.64 16.44 28.61
C ASP A 62 -21.77 16.73 27.37
N GLU A 63 -21.00 17.84 27.38
CA GLU A 63 -20.00 18.11 26.33
C GLU A 63 -18.77 17.20 26.49
N ASP A 64 -18.32 16.98 27.73
CA ASP A 64 -17.22 16.05 28.01
C ASP A 64 -17.56 14.61 27.57
N LEU A 65 -18.81 14.17 27.79
CA LEU A 65 -19.34 12.88 27.30
C LEU A 65 -19.38 12.82 25.76
N ARG A 66 -19.76 13.91 25.10
CA ARG A 66 -19.75 14.00 23.63
C ARG A 66 -18.33 13.88 23.07
N GLN A 67 -17.35 14.53 23.69
CA GLN A 67 -15.94 14.43 23.30
C GLN A 67 -15.35 13.04 23.57
N LEU A 68 -15.70 12.41 24.69
CA LEU A 68 -15.36 11.01 24.97
C LEU A 68 -15.86 10.10 23.85
N TRP A 69 -17.12 10.20 23.43
CA TRP A 69 -17.64 9.34 22.36
C TRP A 69 -17.02 9.57 20.99
N LEU A 70 -16.69 10.82 20.65
CA LEU A 70 -15.94 11.10 19.42
C LEU A 70 -14.54 10.48 19.46
N HIS A 71 -13.93 10.41 20.66
CA HIS A 71 -12.68 9.68 20.87
C HIS A 71 -12.88 8.16 20.72
N GLU A 72 -13.90 7.59 21.36
CA GLU A 72 -14.21 6.15 21.31
C GLU A 72 -14.53 5.66 19.90
N MET A 73 -15.30 6.44 19.13
CA MET A 73 -15.61 6.09 17.73
C MET A 73 -14.35 5.96 16.88
N ARG A 74 -13.36 6.83 17.10
CA ARG A 74 -12.07 6.75 16.40
C ARG A 74 -11.36 5.45 16.74
N GLN A 75 -11.41 4.99 17.99
CA GLN A 75 -10.79 3.73 18.40
C GLN A 75 -11.52 2.51 17.84
N VAL A 76 -12.85 2.51 17.89
CA VAL A 76 -13.66 1.43 17.30
C VAL A 76 -13.41 1.33 15.80
N GLN A 77 -13.48 2.44 15.05
CA GLN A 77 -13.21 2.42 13.60
C GLN A 77 -11.81 1.89 13.27
N ARG A 78 -10.80 2.16 14.11
CA ARG A 78 -9.45 1.60 13.94
C ARG A 78 -9.43 0.10 14.18
N VAL A 79 -10.05 -0.37 15.25
CA VAL A 79 -10.14 -1.80 15.59
C VAL A 79 -10.94 -2.57 14.53
N MET A 80 -12.04 -2.01 14.05
CA MET A 80 -12.91 -2.58 13.02
C MET A 80 -12.27 -2.65 11.63
N SER A 81 -11.14 -1.96 11.41
CA SER A 81 -10.38 -2.07 10.16
C SER A 81 -9.56 -3.36 10.03
N TYR A 82 -9.47 -4.15 11.11
CA TYR A 82 -8.70 -5.39 11.13
C TYR A 82 -9.52 -6.58 10.60
N ALA A 83 -8.89 -7.47 9.84
CA ALA A 83 -9.55 -8.70 9.38
C ALA A 83 -10.07 -9.54 10.55
N GLY A 84 -11.31 -10.02 10.43
CA GLY A 84 -12.00 -10.79 11.45
C GLY A 84 -12.51 -9.97 12.64
N ALA A 85 -12.27 -8.65 12.71
CA ALA A 85 -12.79 -7.81 13.79
C ALA A 85 -14.32 -7.83 13.85
N ARG A 86 -15.00 -7.72 12.69
CA ARG A 86 -16.48 -7.80 12.60
C ARG A 86 -17.07 -9.09 13.14
N ASP A 87 -16.31 -10.18 13.16
CA ASP A 87 -16.79 -11.45 13.67
C ASP A 87 -16.77 -11.48 15.20
N VAL A 88 -15.75 -10.87 15.83
CA VAL A 88 -15.49 -11.01 17.27
C VAL A 88 -15.68 -9.72 18.06
N ILE A 89 -15.93 -8.59 17.41
CA ILE A 89 -16.12 -7.27 18.01
C ILE A 89 -17.43 -6.68 17.51
N VAL A 90 -18.20 -6.12 18.45
CA VAL A 90 -19.49 -5.49 18.18
C VAL A 90 -19.29 -4.22 17.35
N ASP A 91 -19.84 -4.18 16.14
CA ASP A 91 -19.75 -3.01 15.29
C ASP A 91 -20.62 -1.86 15.82
N VAL A 92 -20.01 -0.68 15.87
CA VAL A 92 -20.71 0.57 16.20
C VAL A 92 -21.08 1.25 14.89
N ILE A 93 -22.33 1.05 14.49
CA ILE A 93 -22.87 1.67 13.27
C ILE A 93 -22.89 3.18 13.44
N GLU A 94 -23.37 3.62 14.61
CA GLU A 94 -23.81 4.98 14.76
C GLU A 94 -24.00 5.41 16.23
N PHE A 95 -24.04 6.71 16.44
CA PHE A 95 -24.26 7.48 17.64
C PHE A 95 -25.41 8.42 17.28
N VAL A 96 -26.37 8.53 18.16
CA VAL A 96 -27.57 9.32 18.00
C VAL A 96 -27.73 10.19 19.23
N GLU A 97 -28.41 11.32 19.09
CA GLU A 97 -28.59 12.26 20.19
C GLU A 97 -29.91 13.02 19.97
N ASP A 98 -30.76 13.07 20.99
CA ASP A 98 -31.93 13.96 21.01
C ASP A 98 -31.82 15.01 22.13
N GLU A 99 -32.92 15.56 22.64
CA GLU A 99 -32.87 16.57 23.71
C GLU A 99 -32.60 15.96 25.09
N GLU A 100 -32.96 14.71 25.33
CA GLU A 100 -32.90 14.06 26.65
C GLU A 100 -31.80 13.01 26.77
N ASP A 101 -31.46 12.35 25.67
CA ASP A 101 -30.59 11.18 25.67
C ASP A 101 -29.48 11.31 24.61
N PHE A 102 -28.40 10.62 24.92
CA PHE A 102 -27.38 10.23 23.98
C PHE A 102 -27.48 8.74 23.71
N GLY A 103 -27.22 8.31 22.49
CA GLY A 103 -27.37 6.93 22.09
C GLY A 103 -26.25 6.40 21.21
N VAL A 104 -26.04 5.10 21.26
CA VAL A 104 -25.16 4.33 20.39
C VAL A 104 -25.97 3.21 19.76
N VAL A 105 -26.01 3.20 18.44
CA VAL A 105 -26.60 2.15 17.61
C VAL A 105 -25.51 1.17 17.25
N LEU A 106 -25.71 -0.07 17.67
CA LEU A 106 -24.88 -1.22 17.43
C LEU A 106 -25.57 -2.14 16.43
N GLU A 107 -24.78 -2.96 15.75
CA GLU A 107 -25.33 -4.10 15.03
C GLU A 107 -26.09 -5.03 16.01
N ARG A 108 -27.03 -5.82 15.50
CA ARG A 108 -27.79 -6.73 16.36
C ARG A 108 -26.86 -7.87 16.79
N VAL A 109 -26.51 -7.91 18.07
CA VAL A 109 -25.57 -8.90 18.62
C VAL A 109 -26.10 -9.62 19.88
N GLY A 110 -27.41 -9.57 20.10
CA GLY A 110 -28.04 -10.13 21.29
C GLY A 110 -27.84 -9.27 22.55
N GLN A 111 -27.59 -9.92 23.69
CA GLN A 111 -27.62 -9.31 25.03
C GLN A 111 -26.27 -9.48 25.75
N PRO A 112 -25.95 -8.62 26.74
CA PRO A 112 -24.80 -8.84 27.61
C PRO A 112 -24.84 -10.23 28.26
N LEU A 113 -23.70 -10.90 28.35
CA LEU A 113 -23.57 -12.28 28.82
C LEU A 113 -24.12 -12.47 30.23
N ASP A 114 -23.90 -11.51 31.13
CA ASP A 114 -24.40 -11.56 32.50
C ASP A 114 -25.94 -11.49 32.58
N GLU A 115 -26.57 -10.63 31.77
CA GLU A 115 -28.02 -10.53 31.66
C GLU A 115 -28.63 -11.74 30.95
N LYS A 116 -27.98 -12.22 29.87
CA LYS A 116 -28.43 -13.42 29.15
C LYS A 116 -28.40 -14.64 30.06
N ARG A 117 -27.32 -14.86 30.83
CA ARG A 117 -27.17 -15.98 31.78
C ARG A 117 -28.26 -15.99 32.86
N LYS A 118 -28.76 -14.82 33.27
CA LYS A 118 -29.88 -14.70 34.24
C LYS A 118 -31.23 -15.07 33.61
N ARG A 119 -31.46 -14.70 32.36
CA ARG A 119 -32.75 -14.84 31.65
C ARG A 119 -32.95 -16.21 31.01
N VAL A 120 -31.88 -16.93 30.64
CA VAL A 120 -32.00 -18.24 29.98
C VAL A 120 -32.51 -19.34 30.92
N PRO A 121 -33.27 -20.33 30.39
CA PRO A 121 -33.74 -21.48 31.15
C PRO A 121 -32.60 -22.26 31.81
N ARG A 122 -32.85 -22.93 32.93
CA ARG A 122 -31.86 -23.79 33.62
C ARG A 122 -31.15 -24.83 32.71
N PRO A 123 -31.82 -25.53 31.77
CA PRO A 123 -31.14 -26.49 30.90
C PRO A 123 -30.26 -25.87 29.80
N HIS A 124 -30.30 -24.55 29.61
CA HIS A 124 -29.50 -23.85 28.60
C HIS A 124 -28.00 -24.00 28.87
N TRP A 125 -27.19 -24.11 27.81
CA TRP A 125 -25.75 -24.40 27.92
C TRP A 125 -24.99 -23.37 28.77
N LEU A 126 -25.34 -22.09 28.65
CA LEU A 126 -24.81 -20.97 29.48
C LEU A 126 -24.95 -21.17 31.01
N ARG A 127 -25.90 -22.00 31.47
CA ARG A 127 -26.10 -22.33 32.90
C ARG A 127 -25.67 -23.74 33.27
N ASN A 128 -25.31 -24.58 32.30
CA ASN A 128 -25.03 -26.00 32.46
C ASN A 128 -23.60 -26.38 32.02
N LEU A 129 -22.62 -25.60 32.46
CA LEU A 129 -21.20 -25.75 32.11
C LEU A 129 -20.49 -26.91 32.82
N ASN A 130 -21.19 -27.71 33.62
CA ASN A 130 -20.66 -28.94 34.24
C ASN A 130 -20.58 -30.12 33.27
N THR A 131 -21.20 -30.02 32.08
CA THR A 131 -21.19 -31.07 31.06
C THR A 131 -20.19 -30.73 29.93
N PRO A 132 -19.53 -31.73 29.31
CA PRO A 132 -18.44 -31.47 28.37
C PRO A 132 -18.83 -30.66 27.12
N ARG A 133 -19.98 -30.93 26.51
CA ARG A 133 -20.40 -30.25 25.26
C ARG A 133 -20.66 -28.75 25.47
N PRO A 134 -21.48 -28.30 26.45
CA PRO A 134 -21.57 -26.89 26.84
C PRO A 134 -20.23 -26.26 27.22
N ARG A 135 -19.34 -27.01 27.87
CA ARG A 135 -18.02 -26.52 28.25
C ARG A 135 -17.09 -26.29 27.06
N VAL A 136 -17.13 -27.17 26.06
CA VAL A 136 -16.42 -26.98 24.77
C VAL A 136 -16.95 -25.75 24.05
N LEU A 137 -18.28 -25.57 23.98
CA LEU A 137 -18.88 -24.38 23.37
C LEU A 137 -18.48 -23.09 24.11
N PHE A 138 -18.44 -23.12 25.44
CA PHE A 138 -17.95 -22.01 26.25
C PHE A 138 -16.50 -21.65 25.93
N TRP A 139 -15.59 -22.63 25.88
CA TRP A 139 -14.18 -22.37 25.57
C TRP A 139 -13.95 -21.90 24.13
N LYS A 140 -14.74 -22.39 23.15
CA LYS A 140 -14.76 -21.83 21.78
C LYS A 140 -15.18 -20.35 21.78
N ASN A 141 -16.15 -20.00 22.61
CA ASN A 141 -16.58 -18.62 22.79
C ASN A 141 -15.53 -17.73 23.49
N ILE A 142 -14.80 -18.28 24.48
CA ILE A 142 -13.66 -17.57 25.08
C ILE A 142 -12.54 -17.37 24.07
N ALA A 143 -12.27 -18.34 23.18
CA ALA A 143 -11.30 -18.17 22.10
C ALA A 143 -11.63 -16.95 21.21
N ARG A 144 -12.91 -16.72 20.88
CA ARG A 144 -13.35 -15.52 20.15
C ARG A 144 -12.97 -14.23 20.88
N ILE A 145 -13.17 -14.16 22.20
CA ILE A 145 -12.81 -12.99 23.01
C ILE A 145 -11.29 -12.79 23.10
N VAL A 146 -10.50 -13.88 23.15
CA VAL A 146 -9.03 -13.80 23.08
C VAL A 146 -8.56 -13.24 21.74
N VAL A 147 -9.20 -13.65 20.63
CA VAL A 147 -8.93 -13.08 19.30
C VAL A 147 -9.30 -11.60 19.28
N ALA A 148 -10.47 -11.22 19.79
CA ALA A 148 -10.90 -9.83 19.89
C ALA A 148 -9.86 -8.99 20.66
N LEU A 149 -9.44 -9.44 21.84
CA LEU A 149 -8.40 -8.77 22.62
C LEU A 149 -7.06 -8.67 21.91
N GLY A 150 -6.66 -9.72 21.19
CA GLY A 150 -5.47 -9.70 20.35
C GLY A 150 -5.54 -8.60 19.29
N ILE A 151 -6.70 -8.37 18.68
CA ILE A 151 -6.91 -7.26 17.75
C ILE A 151 -6.77 -5.91 18.47
N VAL A 152 -7.38 -5.74 19.64
CA VAL A 152 -7.30 -4.51 20.44
C VAL A 152 -5.85 -4.19 20.85
N HIS A 153 -5.13 -5.17 21.42
CA HIS A 153 -3.76 -4.99 21.89
C HIS A 153 -2.78 -4.71 20.75
N LYS A 154 -2.99 -5.31 19.56
CA LYS A 154 -2.20 -4.99 18.36
C LYS A 154 -2.34 -3.52 17.92
N GLN A 155 -3.41 -2.84 18.30
CA GLN A 155 -3.59 -1.39 18.08
C GLN A 155 -2.99 -0.52 19.20
N SER A 156 -2.24 -1.10 20.14
CA SER A 156 -1.73 -0.42 21.34
C SER A 156 -2.84 0.17 22.22
N LEU A 157 -4.03 -0.44 22.15
CA LEU A 157 -5.17 -0.11 22.99
C LEU A 157 -5.28 -1.13 24.13
N VAL A 158 -5.61 -0.62 25.31
CA VAL A 158 -6.03 -1.43 26.46
C VAL A 158 -7.55 -1.30 26.51
N HIS A 159 -8.28 -2.42 26.56
CA HIS A 159 -9.74 -2.36 26.70
C HIS A 159 -10.13 -1.72 28.04
N GLY A 160 -9.34 -1.98 29.09
CA GLY A 160 -9.36 -1.29 30.36
C GLY A 160 -10.43 -1.76 31.34
N ARG A 161 -11.33 -2.64 30.89
CA ARG A 161 -12.39 -3.23 31.72
C ARG A 161 -13.07 -4.41 31.02
N ILE A 162 -12.58 -5.62 31.26
CA ILE A 162 -13.16 -6.83 30.66
C ILE A 162 -14.08 -7.52 31.66
N GLY A 163 -15.32 -7.78 31.25
CA GLY A 163 -16.33 -8.36 32.11
C GLY A 163 -17.49 -8.97 31.32
N ALA A 164 -18.33 -9.74 32.00
CA ALA A 164 -19.49 -10.36 31.38
C ALA A 164 -20.56 -9.33 30.94
N ASP A 165 -20.48 -8.09 31.41
CA ASP A 165 -21.38 -6.99 31.00
C ASP A 165 -20.98 -6.36 29.65
N VAL A 166 -19.78 -6.66 29.14
CA VAL A 166 -19.30 -6.15 27.84
C VAL A 166 -19.21 -7.23 26.75
N VAL A 167 -19.38 -8.51 27.11
CA VAL A 167 -19.46 -9.62 26.14
C VAL A 167 -20.91 -9.80 25.69
N MET A 168 -21.16 -9.70 24.39
CA MET A 168 -22.48 -9.84 23.77
C MET A 168 -22.69 -11.26 23.22
N THR A 169 -23.91 -11.79 23.35
CA THR A 169 -24.28 -13.13 22.85
C THR A 169 -25.80 -13.24 22.60
N GLU A 170 -26.18 -13.99 21.57
CA GLU A 170 -27.57 -14.42 21.35
C GLU A 170 -27.90 -15.72 22.10
N GLY A 171 -26.87 -16.43 22.57
CA GLY A 171 -26.98 -17.70 23.26
C GLY A 171 -27.14 -18.88 22.31
N LEU A 172 -26.61 -18.78 21.09
CA LEU A 172 -26.73 -19.82 20.07
C LEU A 172 -26.06 -21.13 20.50
N ASP A 173 -26.41 -22.24 19.84
CA ASP A 173 -25.74 -23.54 20.02
C ASP A 173 -24.39 -23.62 19.26
N GLU A 174 -23.97 -22.51 18.66
CA GLU A 174 -22.69 -22.29 17.98
C GLU A 174 -21.95 -21.08 18.59
N PRO A 175 -20.62 -20.95 18.44
CA PRO A 175 -19.87 -19.87 19.07
C PRO A 175 -20.26 -18.49 18.52
N ASP A 176 -20.79 -17.60 19.36
CA ASP A 176 -21.39 -16.30 19.01
C ASP A 176 -20.89 -15.12 19.86
N PHE A 177 -19.93 -15.32 20.77
CA PHE A 177 -19.45 -14.24 21.64
C PHE A 177 -18.76 -13.14 20.84
N GLN A 178 -19.15 -11.91 21.13
CA GLN A 178 -18.49 -10.70 20.62
C GLN A 178 -18.12 -9.76 21.77
N LEU A 179 -16.95 -9.13 21.67
CA LEU A 179 -16.49 -8.12 22.59
C LEU A 179 -17.12 -6.76 22.21
N GLY A 180 -17.87 -6.16 23.12
CA GLY A 180 -18.29 -4.77 23.06
C GLY A 180 -17.62 -3.98 24.18
N GLY A 181 -18.20 -2.85 24.58
CA GLY A 181 -17.73 -2.12 25.76
C GLY A 181 -16.50 -1.24 25.54
N PHE A 182 -16.17 -0.94 24.28
CA PHE A 182 -15.02 -0.13 23.89
C PHE A 182 -15.01 1.26 24.50
N GLU A 183 -16.14 1.76 24.99
CA GLU A 183 -16.28 3.07 25.68
C GLU A 183 -15.35 3.33 26.89
N TRP A 184 -14.55 2.34 27.30
CA TRP A 184 -13.55 2.44 28.38
C TRP A 184 -12.11 2.21 27.91
N SER A 185 -11.90 2.07 26.60
CA SER A 185 -10.60 1.75 26.01
C SER A 185 -9.62 2.92 26.14
N LEU A 186 -8.35 2.60 26.38
CA LEU A 186 -7.30 3.59 26.66
C LEU A 186 -6.06 3.36 25.82
N TRP A 187 -5.44 4.45 25.39
CA TRP A 187 -4.20 4.44 24.63
C TRP A 187 -2.99 4.55 25.56
N LEU A 188 -1.94 3.77 25.28
CA LEU A 188 -0.75 3.70 26.14
C LEU A 188 0.34 4.74 25.83
N SER A 189 0.16 5.60 24.81
CA SER A 189 1.22 6.54 24.40
C SER A 189 1.01 7.98 24.90
N SER A 190 2.00 8.43 25.68
CA SER A 190 2.32 9.79 26.16
C SER A 190 1.31 10.50 27.07
N ASP A 191 1.65 10.55 28.36
CA ASP A 191 1.62 11.58 29.42
C ASP A 191 0.86 12.94 29.27
N LEU A 192 0.10 13.18 28.21
CA LEU A 192 -0.73 14.38 28.02
C LEU A 192 -2.24 14.10 27.98
N ALA A 193 -2.65 12.82 28.01
CA ALA A 193 -4.05 12.43 28.14
C ALA A 193 -4.72 13.02 29.40
N GLU A 194 -3.94 13.41 30.43
CA GLU A 194 -4.47 14.09 31.62
C GLU A 194 -4.93 15.53 31.39
N LYS A 195 -4.51 16.21 30.30
CA LYS A 195 -4.74 17.65 30.15
C LYS A 195 -5.81 18.07 29.15
N SER A 196 -6.14 17.29 28.11
CA SER A 196 -6.96 17.82 27.03
C SER A 196 -8.31 17.15 26.76
N GLN A 197 -8.57 15.88 27.08
CA GLN A 197 -9.83 15.26 26.64
C GLN A 197 -10.42 14.33 27.71
N ALA A 198 -11.50 14.82 28.34
CA ALA A 198 -12.31 14.20 29.40
C ALA A 198 -11.78 14.36 30.84
N LYS A 199 -11.93 15.56 31.41
CA LYS A 199 -11.98 15.71 32.88
C LYS A 199 -13.30 15.16 33.39
N LEU A 200 -13.39 13.84 33.51
CA LEU A 200 -14.48 13.18 34.20
C LEU A 200 -14.60 13.73 35.63
N GLY A 201 -15.83 13.97 36.09
CA GLY A 201 -16.07 14.48 37.43
C GLY A 201 -15.48 13.58 38.53
N PRO A 202 -15.30 14.09 39.76
CA PRO A 202 -14.59 13.40 40.85
C PRO A 202 -15.13 11.99 41.19
N ALA A 203 -16.40 11.68 40.89
CA ALA A 203 -16.99 10.36 41.08
C ALA A 203 -16.54 9.31 40.04
N ALA A 204 -16.18 9.73 38.82
CA ALA A 204 -15.68 8.86 37.76
C ALA A 204 -14.16 8.68 37.84
N ALA A 205 -13.43 9.65 38.39
CA ALA A 205 -12.02 9.51 38.76
C ALA A 205 -11.80 8.39 39.81
N LEU A 206 -12.75 8.20 40.74
CA LEU A 206 -12.74 7.10 41.73
C LEU A 206 -12.96 5.70 41.13
N ARG A 207 -13.35 5.61 39.84
CA ARG A 207 -13.64 4.34 39.16
C ARG A 207 -12.63 3.99 38.08
N ARG A 208 -11.72 4.89 37.73
CA ARG A 208 -10.56 4.53 36.91
C ARG A 208 -9.57 3.75 37.77
N ALA A 209 -9.04 2.65 37.27
CA ALA A 209 -7.89 2.01 37.89
C ALA A 209 -6.72 3.01 37.86
N ASP A 210 -5.91 3.03 38.93
CA ASP A 210 -4.70 3.88 38.99
C ASP A 210 -3.68 3.52 37.89
N ARG A 211 -3.82 2.34 37.26
CA ARG A 211 -2.98 1.81 36.19
C ARG A 211 -3.80 0.97 35.21
N TYR A 212 -3.49 1.10 33.92
CA TYR A 212 -4.03 0.26 32.85
C TYR A 212 -2.86 -0.37 32.10
N SER A 213 -2.95 -1.67 31.82
CA SER A 213 -1.95 -2.40 31.04
C SER A 213 -2.57 -3.58 30.30
N PHE A 214 -1.89 -4.07 29.25
CA PHE A 214 -2.31 -5.30 28.57
C PHE A 214 -2.44 -6.49 29.53
N ALA A 215 -1.59 -6.54 30.57
CA ALA A 215 -1.65 -7.59 31.58
C ALA A 215 -2.91 -7.49 32.46
N ASP A 216 -3.45 -6.28 32.66
CA ASP A 216 -4.70 -6.09 33.41
C ASP A 216 -5.91 -6.56 32.59
N ASP A 217 -5.94 -6.32 31.28
CA ASP A 217 -6.97 -6.88 30.39
C ASP A 217 -6.98 -8.42 30.46
N TRP A 218 -5.81 -9.07 30.38
CA TRP A 218 -5.72 -10.52 30.51
C TRP A 218 -6.16 -11.03 31.89
N ARG A 219 -5.85 -10.28 32.95
CA ARG A 219 -6.29 -10.59 34.30
C ARG A 219 -7.81 -10.50 34.42
N ASP A 220 -8.41 -9.44 33.89
CA ASP A 220 -9.86 -9.21 33.90
C ASP A 220 -10.59 -10.29 33.12
N LEU A 221 -10.06 -10.71 31.96
CA LEU A 221 -10.56 -11.86 31.23
C LEU A 221 -10.51 -13.14 32.08
N GLY A 222 -9.38 -13.40 32.75
CA GLY A 222 -9.22 -14.56 33.63
C GLY A 222 -10.23 -14.56 34.79
N LEU A 223 -10.49 -13.41 35.39
CA LEU A 223 -11.49 -13.24 36.45
C LEU A 223 -12.93 -13.44 35.94
N MET A 224 -13.24 -12.93 34.74
CA MET A 224 -14.54 -13.13 34.09
C MET A 224 -14.80 -14.62 33.80
N ILE A 225 -13.79 -15.33 33.26
CA ILE A 225 -13.88 -16.78 33.01
C ILE A 225 -14.10 -17.53 34.32
N ALA A 226 -13.34 -17.18 35.37
CA ALA A 226 -13.49 -17.80 36.68
C ALA A 226 -14.90 -17.62 37.26
N ASP A 227 -15.52 -16.45 37.08
CA ASP A 227 -16.89 -16.20 37.52
C ASP A 227 -17.93 -17.00 36.72
N CYS A 228 -17.73 -17.16 35.40
CA CYS A 228 -18.59 -18.00 34.56
C CYS A 228 -18.52 -19.49 34.96
N LEU A 229 -17.34 -19.95 35.40
CA LEU A 229 -17.09 -21.33 35.85
C LEU A 229 -17.35 -21.54 37.35
N ASP A 230 -17.94 -20.55 38.04
CA ASP A 230 -18.21 -20.59 39.48
C ASP A 230 -16.95 -20.96 40.31
N THR A 231 -15.83 -20.29 40.03
CA THR A 231 -14.52 -20.52 40.66
C THR A 231 -13.92 -19.23 41.25
N VAL A 232 -12.95 -19.39 42.16
CA VAL A 232 -12.24 -18.31 42.86
C VAL A 232 -10.73 -18.53 42.70
N ILE A 233 -10.01 -17.45 42.40
CA ILE A 233 -8.55 -17.46 42.26
C ILE A 233 -7.95 -16.64 43.41
N GLN A 234 -7.07 -17.25 44.20
CA GLN A 234 -6.39 -16.56 45.30
C GLN A 234 -5.23 -15.69 44.78
N LYS A 235 -4.76 -14.75 45.61
CA LYS A 235 -3.57 -13.92 45.28
C LYS A 235 -2.30 -14.75 45.02
N THR A 236 -2.24 -15.98 45.53
CA THR A 236 -1.14 -16.94 45.29
C THR A 236 -1.21 -17.60 43.90
N GLY A 237 -2.30 -17.42 43.16
CA GLY A 237 -2.58 -18.08 41.88
C GLY A 237 -3.24 -19.45 42.02
N GLU A 238 -3.60 -19.88 43.22
CA GLU A 238 -4.35 -21.12 43.45
C GLU A 238 -5.83 -20.97 43.08
N VAL A 239 -6.38 -21.97 42.39
CA VAL A 239 -7.73 -21.96 41.82
C VAL A 239 -8.63 -22.96 42.55
N TYR A 240 -9.75 -22.48 43.10
CA TYR A 240 -10.72 -23.27 43.87
C TYR A 240 -12.15 -23.09 43.33
N PRO A 241 -13.02 -24.12 43.39
CA PRO A 241 -14.45 -23.93 43.12
C PRO A 241 -15.10 -23.06 44.21
N LYS A 242 -16.10 -22.24 43.84
CA LYS A 242 -16.96 -21.53 44.81
C LYS A 242 -17.78 -22.52 45.64
N GLU A 243 -18.13 -22.16 46.87
CA GLU A 243 -19.01 -22.98 47.72
C GLU A 243 -20.32 -23.32 47.00
N GLY A 244 -20.63 -24.62 46.86
CA GLY A 244 -21.81 -25.12 46.15
C GLY A 244 -21.66 -25.28 44.63
N SER A 245 -20.47 -25.03 44.06
CA SER A 245 -20.22 -25.25 42.63
C SER A 245 -20.18 -26.74 42.27
N LEU A 246 -20.87 -27.11 41.19
CA LEU A 246 -20.87 -28.46 40.61
C LEU A 246 -19.83 -28.60 39.48
N ILE A 247 -19.03 -27.55 39.22
CA ILE A 247 -18.07 -27.49 38.12
C ILE A 247 -16.69 -27.91 38.65
N ALA A 248 -16.22 -29.08 38.23
CA ALA A 248 -14.84 -29.53 38.47
C ALA A 248 -13.93 -29.06 37.33
N LEU A 249 -12.84 -28.35 37.64
CA LEU A 249 -11.87 -27.89 36.63
C LEU A 249 -10.74 -28.90 36.42
N ASP A 250 -10.33 -29.10 35.17
CA ASP A 250 -9.18 -29.93 34.83
C ASP A 250 -7.83 -29.22 35.11
N VAL A 251 -6.71 -29.89 34.85
CA VAL A 251 -5.37 -29.31 35.07
C VAL A 251 -5.08 -28.16 34.09
N PRO A 252 -5.32 -28.31 32.77
CA PRO A 252 -5.20 -27.21 31.80
C PRO A 252 -6.04 -25.97 32.13
N GLU A 253 -7.31 -26.14 32.53
CA GLU A 253 -8.22 -25.04 32.90
C GLU A 253 -7.64 -24.24 34.08
N ARG A 254 -7.15 -24.92 35.11
CA ARG A 254 -6.51 -24.27 36.26
C ARG A 254 -5.20 -23.58 35.89
N ALA A 255 -4.41 -24.20 35.02
CA ALA A 255 -3.14 -23.62 34.54
C ALA A 255 -3.37 -22.33 33.74
N LEU A 256 -4.36 -22.32 32.83
CA LEU A 256 -4.71 -21.14 32.04
C LEU A 256 -5.25 -20.01 32.92
N LEU A 257 -6.17 -20.30 33.85
CA LEU A 257 -6.71 -19.30 34.79
C LEU A 257 -5.61 -18.69 35.67
N ARG A 258 -4.68 -19.52 36.17
CA ARG A 258 -3.52 -19.04 36.92
C ARG A 258 -2.64 -18.14 36.06
N ARG A 259 -2.34 -18.54 34.81
CA ARG A 259 -1.50 -17.79 33.87
C ARG A 259 -2.10 -16.41 33.56
N LEU A 260 -3.41 -16.33 33.34
CA LEU A 260 -4.10 -15.07 33.05
C LEU A 260 -4.10 -14.10 34.24
N VAL A 261 -4.34 -14.61 35.46
CA VAL A 261 -4.54 -13.74 36.64
C VAL A 261 -3.22 -13.41 37.36
N THR A 262 -2.34 -14.41 37.49
CA THR A 262 -1.07 -14.32 38.22
C THR A 262 0.06 -14.95 37.39
N PRO A 263 0.48 -14.31 36.27
CA PRO A 263 1.49 -14.84 35.37
C PRO A 263 2.86 -14.99 36.05
N GLY A 264 3.55 -16.11 35.77
CA GLY A 264 4.94 -16.32 36.11
C GLY A 264 5.89 -15.52 35.20
N ARG A 265 7.17 -15.41 35.59
CA ARG A 265 8.19 -14.66 34.81
C ARG A 265 8.41 -15.16 33.38
N MET A 266 8.14 -16.43 33.12
CA MET A 266 8.33 -17.07 31.81
C MET A 266 7.03 -17.17 31.01
N ASP A 267 5.90 -16.74 31.59
CA ASP A 267 4.60 -16.84 30.93
C ASP A 267 4.49 -15.71 29.91
N HIS A 268 4.30 -16.05 28.65
CA HIS A 268 3.97 -15.08 27.61
C HIS A 268 2.48 -14.73 27.70
N LEU A 269 2.12 -13.45 27.64
CA LEU A 269 0.71 -13.01 27.65
C LEU A 269 0.39 -12.35 26.31
N ASP A 270 0.38 -13.16 25.26
CA ASP A 270 -0.04 -12.78 23.92
C ASP A 270 -1.23 -13.63 23.48
N ALA A 271 -2.09 -13.05 22.64
CA ALA A 271 -3.32 -13.68 22.19
C ALA A 271 -3.07 -15.01 21.46
N ASP A 272 -2.00 -15.12 20.67
CA ASP A 272 -1.70 -16.34 19.89
C ASP A 272 -1.29 -17.50 20.82
N SER A 273 -0.54 -17.21 21.89
CA SER A 273 -0.18 -18.19 22.91
C SER A 273 -1.38 -18.62 23.77
N ILE A 274 -2.24 -17.68 24.14
CA ILE A 274 -3.45 -17.97 24.92
C ILE A 274 -4.46 -18.77 24.08
N ALA A 275 -4.66 -18.40 22.81
CA ALA A 275 -5.53 -19.12 21.89
C ALA A 275 -5.10 -20.58 21.71
N ARG A 276 -3.80 -20.83 21.51
CA ARG A 276 -3.25 -22.21 21.48
C ARG A 276 -3.54 -22.99 22.75
N SER A 277 -3.38 -22.35 23.92
CA SER A 277 -3.71 -23.00 25.20
C SER A 277 -5.20 -23.33 25.33
N ILE A 278 -6.08 -22.51 24.76
CA ILE A 278 -7.53 -22.79 24.71
C ILE A 278 -7.83 -23.94 23.73
N ASP A 279 -7.16 -24.02 22.59
CA ASP A 279 -7.31 -25.13 21.65
C ASP A 279 -6.92 -26.47 22.30
N ASP A 280 -5.79 -26.49 23.03
CA ASP A 280 -5.35 -27.66 23.81
C ASP A 280 -6.37 -28.07 24.90
N LEU A 281 -6.99 -27.06 25.52
CA LEU A 281 -8.02 -27.23 26.54
C LEU A 281 -9.31 -27.76 25.93
N ILE A 282 -9.77 -27.22 24.79
CA ILE A 282 -10.93 -27.73 24.06
C ILE A 282 -10.72 -29.20 23.71
N ALA A 283 -9.52 -29.56 23.26
CA ALA A 283 -9.15 -30.95 23.04
C ALA A 283 -9.21 -31.77 24.34
N SER A 284 -8.73 -31.23 25.47
CA SER A 284 -8.81 -31.84 26.82
C SER A 284 -10.22 -32.12 27.31
N VAL A 285 -11.09 -31.11 27.29
CA VAL A 285 -12.47 -31.23 27.74
C VAL A 285 -13.27 -32.17 26.84
N SER A 286 -12.97 -32.17 25.53
CA SER A 286 -13.53 -33.14 24.59
C SER A 286 -13.09 -34.58 24.91
N ARG A 287 -11.84 -34.79 25.34
CA ARG A 287 -11.32 -36.11 25.79
C ARG A 287 -12.03 -36.62 27.05
N ALA A 288 -12.36 -35.74 28.00
CA ALA A 288 -13.09 -36.12 29.23
C ALA A 288 -14.53 -36.60 28.97
N SER A 289 -15.14 -36.19 27.85
CA SER A 289 -16.44 -36.69 27.35
C SER A 289 -16.35 -38.06 26.68
N SER A 290 -15.14 -38.47 26.30
CA SER A 290 -14.88 -39.58 25.40
C SER A 290 -14.26 -40.74 26.16
N ALA A 291 -15.07 -41.45 26.94
CA ALA A 291 -14.70 -42.75 27.50
C ALA A 291 -14.61 -43.89 26.44
N ARG A 292 -14.36 -43.54 25.17
CA ARG A 292 -13.82 -44.44 24.14
C ARG A 292 -12.64 -43.74 23.47
N ALA A 293 -11.43 -44.06 23.92
CA ALA A 293 -10.22 -43.58 23.27
C ALA A 293 -10.08 -44.27 21.92
N GLY A 294 -10.34 -43.54 20.84
CA GLY A 294 -10.08 -44.05 19.49
C GLY A 294 -8.59 -44.35 19.28
N THR A 295 -8.28 -45.28 18.36
CA THR A 295 -6.92 -45.78 18.10
C THR A 295 -6.57 -45.56 16.62
N PHE A 296 -5.38 -45.01 16.35
CA PHE A 296 -4.84 -44.92 14.99
C PHE A 296 -4.20 -46.24 14.58
N ILE A 297 -4.29 -46.61 13.29
CA ILE A 297 -3.65 -47.81 12.75
C ILE A 297 -2.51 -47.41 11.81
N LEU A 298 -1.32 -47.92 12.09
CA LEU A 298 -0.12 -47.74 11.26
C LEU A 298 0.38 -49.11 10.77
N VAL A 299 0.58 -49.25 9.46
CA VAL A 299 1.14 -50.47 8.84
C VAL A 299 2.40 -50.15 8.06
N PHE A 300 3.41 -51.02 8.13
CA PHE A 300 4.66 -50.84 7.40
C PHE A 300 4.63 -51.58 6.07
N SER A 301 4.97 -50.89 4.99
CA SER A 301 5.20 -51.54 3.69
C SER A 301 6.54 -52.29 3.70
N GLY A 302 6.64 -53.37 2.93
CA GLY A 302 7.90 -54.12 2.77
C GLY A 302 9.05 -53.30 2.17
N GLN A 303 8.77 -52.10 1.64
CA GLN A 303 9.77 -51.18 1.07
C GLN A 303 10.16 -50.04 2.01
N ALA A 304 9.64 -50.00 3.24
CA ALA A 304 9.83 -48.89 4.17
C ALA A 304 11.26 -48.74 4.74
N ARG A 305 12.19 -49.64 4.38
CA ARG A 305 13.58 -49.68 4.90
C ARG A 305 13.67 -49.65 6.43
N LEU A 306 12.64 -50.18 7.10
CA LEU A 306 12.55 -50.16 8.57
C LEU A 306 13.74 -50.85 9.24
N GLY A 307 14.18 -51.99 8.70
CA GLY A 307 15.31 -52.75 9.26
C GLY A 307 16.61 -51.96 9.25
N ASP A 308 16.91 -51.22 8.17
CA ASP A 308 18.11 -50.39 8.06
C ASP A 308 18.08 -49.22 9.06
N ALA A 309 16.92 -48.56 9.20
CA ALA A 309 16.74 -47.44 10.11
C ALA A 309 16.84 -47.86 11.59
N VAL A 310 16.19 -48.96 11.97
CA VAL A 310 16.26 -49.49 13.35
C VAL A 310 17.66 -50.02 13.66
N TYR A 311 18.31 -50.68 12.71
CA TYR A 311 19.70 -51.12 12.87
C TYR A 311 20.65 -49.94 13.11
N ALA A 312 20.52 -48.86 12.34
CA ALA A 312 21.31 -47.65 12.51
C ALA A 312 21.05 -46.99 13.88
N GLN A 313 19.78 -46.83 14.27
CA GLN A 313 19.42 -46.17 15.52
C GLN A 313 19.81 -46.96 16.77
N THR A 314 19.72 -48.29 16.70
CA THR A 314 20.13 -49.18 17.80
C THR A 314 21.63 -49.51 17.78
N SER A 315 22.40 -48.89 16.88
CA SER A 315 23.83 -49.17 16.68
C SER A 315 24.13 -50.67 16.47
N GLY A 316 23.23 -51.36 15.77
CA GLY A 316 23.34 -52.77 15.42
C GLY A 316 22.81 -53.78 16.44
N ALA A 317 22.17 -53.34 17.53
CA ALA A 317 21.61 -54.26 18.53
C ALA A 317 20.40 -55.08 18.05
N ILE A 318 19.66 -54.56 17.05
CA ILE A 318 18.56 -55.28 16.39
C ILE A 318 18.95 -55.55 14.93
N PRO A 319 19.19 -56.83 14.55
CA PRO A 319 19.53 -57.21 13.18
C PRO A 319 18.43 -56.86 12.15
N VAL A 320 18.85 -56.62 10.90
CA VAL A 320 17.95 -56.23 9.79
C VAL A 320 16.95 -57.34 9.43
N ASP A 321 17.25 -58.61 9.74
CA ASP A 321 16.40 -59.78 9.51
C ASP A 321 15.39 -60.08 10.65
N GLU A 322 15.51 -59.43 11.82
CA GLU A 322 14.61 -59.64 12.96
C GLU A 322 13.38 -58.69 12.96
N TYR A 323 12.54 -58.79 11.92
CA TYR A 323 11.39 -57.89 11.71
C TYR A 323 10.43 -57.76 12.91
N ARG A 324 10.22 -58.83 13.68
CA ARG A 324 9.36 -58.77 14.89
C ARG A 324 9.93 -57.85 15.96
N ARG A 325 11.24 -57.93 16.23
CA ARG A 325 11.90 -57.07 17.22
C ARG A 325 11.99 -55.62 16.75
N GLN A 326 12.09 -55.40 15.44
CA GLN A 326 12.00 -54.07 14.85
C GLN A 326 10.62 -53.45 15.11
N LEU A 327 9.53 -54.19 14.93
CA LEU A 327 8.18 -53.70 15.23
C LEU A 327 7.95 -53.45 16.72
N ASP A 328 8.47 -54.31 17.60
CA ASP A 328 8.39 -54.11 19.06
C ASP A 328 9.17 -52.87 19.50
N TRP A 329 10.31 -52.59 18.86
CA TRP A 329 11.07 -51.37 19.09
C TRP A 329 10.31 -50.12 18.62
N VAL A 330 9.68 -50.16 17.42
CA VAL A 330 8.86 -49.06 16.92
C VAL A 330 7.68 -48.75 17.85
N ARG A 331 7.04 -49.78 18.42
CA ARG A 331 5.97 -49.59 19.42
C ARG A 331 6.49 -48.82 20.64
N ALA A 332 7.63 -49.25 21.18
CA ALA A 332 8.26 -48.59 22.32
C ALA A 332 8.75 -47.15 22.01
N ASP A 333 9.10 -46.85 20.76
CA ASP A 333 9.45 -45.50 20.29
C ASP A 333 8.21 -44.60 20.18
N LEU A 334 7.12 -45.11 19.60
CA LEU A 334 5.85 -44.37 19.49
C LEU A 334 5.19 -44.12 20.85
N ASP A 335 5.33 -45.03 21.81
CA ASP A 335 4.81 -44.88 23.17
C ASP A 335 5.48 -43.73 23.96
N GLN A 336 6.66 -43.26 23.52
CA GLN A 336 7.35 -42.10 24.12
C GLN A 336 6.78 -40.75 23.65
N GLY A 337 5.82 -40.77 22.73
CA GLY A 337 5.18 -39.59 22.15
C GLY A 337 5.58 -39.38 20.69
N ALA A 338 4.60 -38.97 19.88
CA ALA A 338 4.80 -38.71 18.45
C ALA A 338 4.14 -37.38 18.05
N THR A 339 4.75 -36.70 17.09
CA THR A 339 4.22 -35.48 16.46
C THR A 339 3.92 -35.78 15.00
N LEU A 340 2.67 -35.57 14.60
CA LEU A 340 2.23 -35.63 13.22
C LEU A 340 2.46 -34.27 12.55
N LEU A 341 3.14 -34.27 11.40
CA LEU A 341 3.24 -33.13 10.51
C LEU A 341 2.27 -33.30 9.34
N VAL A 342 1.42 -32.30 9.16
CA VAL A 342 0.40 -32.25 8.11
C VAL A 342 0.76 -31.11 7.15
N PRO A 343 0.84 -31.35 5.82
CA PRO A 343 1.00 -30.27 4.85
C PRO A 343 -0.16 -29.27 4.92
N ARG A 344 0.12 -27.96 4.83
CA ARG A 344 -0.94 -26.93 4.85
C ARG A 344 -1.97 -27.05 3.71
N VAL A 345 -1.55 -27.62 2.58
CA VAL A 345 -2.43 -28.03 1.48
C VAL A 345 -2.41 -29.56 1.42
N PHE A 346 -3.53 -30.18 1.75
CA PHE A 346 -3.64 -31.63 1.86
C PHE A 346 -4.68 -32.20 0.90
N ASP A 347 -4.24 -33.04 -0.04
CA ASP A 347 -5.08 -33.87 -0.89
C ASP A 347 -5.05 -35.33 -0.37
N PRO A 348 -6.19 -35.88 0.09
CA PRO A 348 -6.27 -37.25 0.59
C PRO A 348 -5.75 -38.32 -0.37
N GLY A 349 -5.75 -38.07 -1.69
CA GLY A 349 -5.31 -39.03 -2.70
C GLY A 349 -3.81 -39.03 -3.02
N THR A 350 -3.14 -37.89 -2.87
CA THR A 350 -1.76 -37.70 -3.35
C THR A 350 -0.79 -37.22 -2.27
N SER A 351 -1.27 -36.53 -1.23
CA SER A 351 -0.43 -36.02 -0.15
C SER A 351 0.08 -37.13 0.77
N SER A 352 1.22 -36.86 1.42
CA SER A 352 1.82 -37.76 2.42
C SER A 352 1.87 -37.06 3.77
N LEU A 353 1.70 -37.84 4.84
CA LEU A 353 1.84 -37.37 6.22
C LEU A 353 3.19 -37.81 6.78
N ARG A 354 3.73 -37.06 7.75
CA ARG A 354 4.97 -37.47 8.45
C ARG A 354 4.70 -37.59 9.93
N LEU A 355 5.06 -38.73 10.51
CA LEU A 355 5.00 -38.96 11.95
C LEU A 355 6.42 -38.95 12.49
N ILE A 356 6.70 -38.06 13.44
CA ILE A 356 8.02 -37.82 14.00
C ILE A 356 8.02 -38.22 15.48
N THR A 357 9.03 -38.97 15.88
CA THR A 357 9.32 -39.26 17.30
C THR A 357 10.61 -38.58 17.72
N ASN A 358 11.06 -38.82 18.94
CA ASN A 358 12.36 -38.34 19.41
C ASN A 358 13.53 -38.97 18.63
N THR A 359 13.32 -40.13 17.99
CA THR A 359 14.40 -40.89 17.34
C THR A 359 14.20 -41.11 15.84
N MET A 360 12.96 -41.12 15.35
CA MET A 360 12.62 -41.55 13.99
C MET A 360 11.67 -40.59 13.27
N VAL A 361 11.65 -40.70 11.95
CA VAL A 361 10.68 -40.06 11.05
C VAL A 361 10.04 -41.14 10.18
N TYR A 362 8.72 -41.25 10.23
CA TYR A 362 7.92 -42.20 9.46
C TYR A 362 7.10 -41.44 8.41
N ARG A 363 7.30 -41.72 7.12
CA ARG A 363 6.51 -41.15 6.03
C ARG A 363 5.36 -42.06 5.66
N MET A 364 4.16 -41.50 5.63
CA MET A 364 2.90 -42.23 5.56
C MET A 364 2.08 -41.78 4.36
N ARG A 365 1.34 -42.73 3.79
CA ARG A 365 0.34 -42.49 2.74
C ARG A 365 -0.94 -43.26 3.05
N ALA A 366 -2.03 -42.91 2.38
CA ALA A 366 -3.31 -43.61 2.49
C ALA A 366 -3.17 -45.11 2.18
N PHE A 367 -3.93 -45.94 2.90
CA PHE A 367 -4.18 -47.32 2.51
C PHE A 367 -5.11 -47.36 1.29
N ARG A 368 -4.88 -48.28 0.35
CA ARG A 368 -5.75 -48.43 -0.83
C ARG A 368 -6.74 -49.55 -0.60
N ASP A 369 -8.00 -49.20 -0.41
CA ASP A 369 -9.12 -50.13 -0.28
C ASP A 369 -9.93 -50.12 -1.58
N GLU A 370 -9.97 -51.26 -2.29
CA GLU A 370 -10.61 -51.39 -3.62
C GLU A 370 -10.21 -50.30 -4.65
N GLY A 371 -9.00 -49.75 -4.53
CA GLY A 371 -8.46 -48.70 -5.41
C GLY A 371 -8.65 -47.27 -4.89
N SER A 372 -9.48 -47.07 -3.88
CA SER A 372 -9.71 -45.77 -3.24
C SER A 372 -8.76 -45.52 -2.06
N PRO A 373 -8.19 -44.31 -1.92
CA PRO A 373 -7.36 -43.95 -0.77
C PRO A 373 -8.23 -43.76 0.47
N VAL A 374 -7.93 -44.50 1.54
CA VAL A 374 -8.59 -44.40 2.85
C VAL A 374 -7.52 -44.18 3.93
N TRP A 375 -7.79 -43.26 4.86
CA TRP A 375 -6.84 -42.81 5.87
C TRP A 375 -7.17 -43.28 7.30
N ASP A 376 -8.08 -44.24 7.45
CA ASP A 376 -8.27 -44.97 8.71
C ASP A 376 -7.15 -46.01 8.96
N ILE A 377 -6.40 -46.37 7.92
CA ILE A 377 -5.13 -47.10 7.99
C ILE A 377 -4.05 -46.28 7.27
N ALA A 378 -2.99 -45.89 7.98
CA ALA A 378 -1.83 -45.25 7.36
C ALA A 378 -0.76 -46.28 6.97
N VAL A 379 -0.26 -46.20 5.73
CA VAL A 379 0.82 -47.06 5.24
C VAL A 379 2.14 -46.29 5.31
N CYS A 380 3.02 -46.70 6.21
CA CYS A 380 4.40 -46.23 6.26
C CYS A 380 5.18 -46.81 5.07
N TYR A 381 5.69 -45.94 4.21
CA TYR A 381 6.44 -46.31 3.01
C TYR A 381 7.93 -45.94 3.08
N ALA A 382 8.34 -45.16 4.09
CA ALA A 382 9.74 -44.88 4.39
C ALA A 382 9.91 -44.56 5.88
N ALA A 383 10.89 -45.17 6.54
CA ALA A 383 11.31 -44.87 7.90
C ALA A 383 12.78 -44.41 7.89
N GLU A 384 13.08 -43.29 8.55
CA GLU A 384 14.39 -42.62 8.55
C GLU A 384 14.77 -42.22 9.97
N VAL A 385 16.07 -42.22 10.29
CA VAL A 385 16.58 -41.67 11.56
C VAL A 385 16.48 -40.15 11.54
N ARG A 386 16.04 -39.55 12.65
CA ARG A 386 15.85 -38.10 12.75
C ARG A 386 17.19 -37.34 12.66
N THR A 387 17.24 -36.30 11.81
CA THR A 387 18.37 -35.34 11.71
C THR A 387 17.86 -33.92 11.95
N ASP A 388 18.61 -33.10 12.71
CA ASP A 388 18.12 -31.87 13.40
C ASP A 388 17.85 -30.62 12.52
N ILE A 389 17.37 -30.77 11.28
CA ILE A 389 17.05 -29.62 10.41
C ILE A 389 15.71 -29.84 9.70
N PHE A 390 14.66 -29.16 10.17
CA PHE A 390 13.38 -29.06 9.48
C PHE A 390 13.01 -27.59 9.24
N SER A 391 12.65 -27.26 8.00
CA SER A 391 12.04 -25.97 7.67
C SER A 391 10.55 -26.01 8.02
N LEU A 392 10.15 -25.33 9.10
CA LEU A 392 8.78 -25.20 9.63
C LEU A 392 7.79 -24.44 8.71
N GLY A 393 8.19 -24.05 7.50
CA GLY A 393 7.40 -23.15 6.65
C GLY A 393 6.16 -23.78 6.00
N GLU A 394 6.14 -25.11 5.82
CA GLU A 394 5.19 -25.78 4.90
C GLU A 394 4.19 -26.74 5.58
N HIS A 395 4.35 -27.03 6.88
CA HIS A 395 3.57 -28.06 7.58
C HIS A 395 3.04 -27.54 8.92
N ASP A 396 1.86 -28.00 9.31
CA ASP A 396 1.28 -27.79 10.64
C ASP A 396 1.63 -28.98 11.55
N GLU A 397 1.98 -28.69 12.81
CA GLU A 397 2.42 -29.69 13.79
C GLU A 397 1.29 -30.07 14.75
N HIS A 398 1.07 -31.37 14.93
CA HIS A 398 0.06 -31.91 15.84
C HIS A 398 0.66 -33.00 16.73
N SER A 399 0.66 -32.80 18.04
CA SER A 399 1.07 -33.87 18.97
C SER A 399 0.00 -34.98 19.00
N ILE A 400 0.40 -36.23 18.75
CA ILE A 400 -0.47 -37.39 18.79
C ILE A 400 -0.46 -37.97 20.20
N VAL A 401 -1.63 -37.93 20.85
CA VAL A 401 -1.84 -38.41 22.23
C VAL A 401 -2.67 -39.69 22.25
N GLN A 402 -3.29 -40.06 21.13
CA GLN A 402 -4.07 -41.28 20.95
C GLN A 402 -3.15 -42.48 20.69
N ALA A 403 -3.61 -43.68 21.08
CA ALA A 403 -2.84 -44.90 20.88
C ALA A 403 -2.63 -45.18 19.37
N ILE A 404 -1.41 -45.54 18.99
CA ILE A 404 -1.07 -45.95 17.62
C ILE A 404 -0.83 -47.46 17.62
N SER A 405 -1.75 -48.21 17.03
CA SER A 405 -1.60 -49.65 16.87
C SER A 405 -0.76 -49.95 15.63
N VAL A 406 0.42 -50.56 15.85
CA VAL A 406 1.34 -50.94 14.78
C VAL A 406 1.07 -52.37 14.30
N ALA A 407 0.71 -52.49 13.03
CA ALA A 407 0.49 -53.76 12.32
C ALA A 407 1.68 -54.12 11.42
N GLY A 408 2.06 -55.40 11.39
CA GLY A 408 3.19 -55.88 10.57
C GLY A 408 2.81 -56.28 9.14
N THR A 409 1.52 -56.41 8.83
CA THR A 409 1.03 -56.74 7.48
C THR A 409 -0.30 -56.04 7.21
N SER A 410 -0.61 -55.79 5.94
CA SER A 410 -1.91 -55.21 5.52
C SER A 410 -3.10 -56.02 6.01
N ARG A 411 -2.98 -57.36 6.03
CA ARG A 411 -4.03 -58.26 6.55
C ARG A 411 -4.29 -58.04 8.05
N GLN A 412 -3.23 -57.92 8.86
CA GLN A 412 -3.37 -57.61 10.29
C GLN A 412 -3.97 -56.22 10.52
N ALA A 413 -3.64 -55.24 9.68
CA ALA A 413 -4.22 -53.90 9.76
C ALA A 413 -5.73 -53.91 9.48
N GLN A 414 -6.18 -54.68 8.48
CA GLN A 414 -7.60 -54.87 8.18
C GLN A 414 -8.34 -55.64 9.28
N GLU A 415 -7.73 -56.68 9.87
CA GLU A 415 -8.29 -57.39 11.02
C GLU A 415 -8.41 -56.48 12.26
N LEU A 416 -7.42 -55.61 12.50
CA LEU A 416 -7.45 -54.59 13.56
C LEU A 416 -8.54 -53.54 13.31
N ARG A 417 -8.67 -53.04 12.08
CA ARG A 417 -9.72 -52.12 11.65
C ARG A 417 -11.11 -52.72 11.90
N GLY A 418 -11.32 -53.99 11.52
CA GLY A 418 -12.57 -54.71 11.77
C GLY A 418 -12.86 -54.94 13.25
N ARG A 419 -11.83 -55.18 14.08
CA ARG A 419 -11.99 -55.38 15.54
C ARG A 419 -12.29 -54.08 16.30
N LEU A 420 -11.68 -52.97 15.89
CA LEU A 420 -11.84 -51.66 16.51
C LEU A 420 -13.12 -50.96 16.03
N GLY A 421 -13.59 -51.26 14.81
CA GLY A 421 -14.85 -50.75 14.28
C GLY A 421 -14.91 -49.21 14.30
N PRO A 422 -15.90 -48.59 14.98
CA PRO A 422 -16.05 -47.13 15.04
C PRO A 422 -14.97 -46.44 15.89
N ASP A 423 -14.16 -47.19 16.64
CA ASP A 423 -13.08 -46.63 17.46
C ASP A 423 -11.77 -46.43 16.65
N VAL A 424 -11.76 -46.71 15.35
CA VAL A 424 -10.63 -46.39 14.47
C VAL A 424 -10.64 -44.90 14.12
N LEU A 425 -9.51 -44.22 14.33
CA LEU A 425 -9.35 -42.81 14.01
C LEU A 425 -8.80 -42.60 12.60
N ASP A 426 -9.30 -41.59 11.91
CA ASP A 426 -8.82 -41.17 10.59
C ASP A 426 -7.65 -40.20 10.72
N TRP A 427 -6.52 -40.51 10.08
CA TRP A 427 -5.29 -39.71 10.11
C TRP A 427 -5.45 -38.31 9.47
N THR A 428 -6.49 -38.08 8.66
CA THR A 428 -6.85 -36.77 8.07
C THR A 428 -7.68 -35.88 8.98
N SER A 429 -8.05 -36.34 10.18
CA SER A 429 -8.79 -35.50 11.14
C SER A 429 -8.04 -34.21 11.52
N PHE A 430 -6.71 -34.20 11.32
CA PHE A 430 -5.83 -33.06 11.55
C PHE A 430 -5.61 -32.19 10.30
N SER A 431 -6.06 -32.63 9.13
CA SER A 431 -5.90 -31.92 7.85
C SER A 431 -7.11 -31.07 7.47
N ASN A 432 -8.12 -30.99 8.34
CA ASN A 432 -9.27 -30.15 8.05
C ASN A 432 -8.82 -28.69 8.08
N PRO A 433 -9.01 -27.91 6.99
CA PRO A 433 -8.74 -26.49 7.04
C PRO A 433 -9.60 -25.93 8.17
N LYS A 434 -9.00 -25.12 9.04
CA LYS A 434 -9.78 -24.23 9.89
C LYS A 434 -10.84 -23.61 8.99
N THR A 435 -12.10 -23.72 9.39
CA THR A 435 -13.19 -22.93 8.81
C THR A 435 -12.99 -21.48 9.25
N GLU A 436 -11.85 -20.90 8.90
CA GLU A 436 -11.82 -19.48 8.58
C GLU A 436 -12.76 -19.41 7.38
N SER A 437 -13.83 -18.64 7.52
CA SER A 437 -14.61 -18.13 6.41
C SER A 437 -13.65 -17.83 5.27
N GLY A 438 -13.69 -18.65 4.20
CA GLY A 438 -12.76 -18.49 3.08
C GLY A 438 -12.79 -17.04 2.62
N PRO A 439 -11.67 -16.48 2.14
CA PRO A 439 -11.60 -15.09 1.75
C PRO A 439 -12.76 -14.79 0.80
N ASP A 440 -13.47 -13.69 1.07
CA ASP A 440 -14.59 -13.21 0.28
C ASP A 440 -14.26 -13.33 -1.23
N PRO A 441 -15.13 -13.93 -2.08
CA PRO A 441 -14.89 -14.07 -3.50
C PRO A 441 -14.44 -12.77 -4.20
N GLU A 442 -14.95 -11.61 -3.76
CA GLU A 442 -14.51 -10.31 -4.27
C GLU A 442 -13.07 -9.99 -3.86
N SER A 443 -12.67 -10.38 -2.65
CA SER A 443 -11.30 -10.17 -2.16
C SER A 443 -10.28 -10.99 -2.94
N ILE A 444 -10.61 -12.25 -3.25
CA ILE A 444 -9.79 -13.10 -4.12
C ILE A 444 -9.68 -12.48 -5.52
N ALA A 445 -10.77 -11.93 -6.06
CA ALA A 445 -10.76 -11.33 -7.39
C ALA A 445 -9.84 -10.09 -7.48
N ILE A 446 -9.87 -9.21 -6.47
CA ILE A 446 -8.98 -8.03 -6.43
C ILE A 446 -7.52 -8.45 -6.28
N ARG A 447 -7.22 -9.42 -5.41
CA ARG A 447 -5.87 -9.94 -5.24
C ARG A 447 -5.34 -10.54 -6.54
N ARG A 448 -6.12 -11.40 -7.21
CA ARG A 448 -5.79 -11.94 -8.53
C ARG A 448 -5.61 -10.86 -9.60
N ALA A 449 -6.42 -9.79 -9.58
CA ALA A 449 -6.28 -8.68 -10.53
C ALA A 449 -4.96 -7.91 -10.33
N LEU A 450 -4.57 -7.67 -9.08
CA LEU A 450 -3.30 -7.01 -8.74
C LEU A 450 -2.10 -7.91 -9.06
N LEU A 451 -2.18 -9.21 -8.75
CA LEU A 451 -1.17 -10.20 -9.13
C LEU A 451 -1.03 -10.27 -10.65
N LEU A 452 -2.14 -10.39 -11.40
CA LEU A 452 -2.13 -10.41 -12.86
C LEU A 452 -1.43 -9.18 -13.44
N LEU A 453 -1.76 -7.99 -12.93
CA LEU A 453 -1.11 -6.75 -13.33
C LEU A 453 0.40 -6.78 -13.03
N GLN A 454 0.80 -7.22 -11.85
CA GLN A 454 2.22 -7.30 -11.46
C GLN A 454 3.00 -8.35 -12.27
N THR A 455 2.38 -9.49 -12.58
CA THR A 455 2.93 -10.55 -13.43
C THR A 455 3.11 -10.07 -14.86
N ILE A 456 2.11 -9.39 -15.45
CA ILE A 456 2.24 -8.83 -16.80
C ILE A 456 3.34 -7.75 -16.84
N GLU A 457 3.41 -6.86 -15.85
CA GLU A 457 4.51 -5.88 -15.74
C GLU A 457 5.87 -6.58 -15.66
N ALA A 458 6.01 -7.61 -14.81
CA ALA A 458 7.25 -8.34 -14.62
C ALA A 458 7.67 -9.11 -15.89
N VAL A 459 6.75 -9.81 -16.55
CA VAL A 459 7.01 -10.51 -17.83
C VAL A 459 7.41 -9.51 -18.91
N THR A 460 6.72 -8.38 -18.98
CA THR A 460 7.03 -7.31 -19.93
C THR A 460 8.44 -6.76 -19.71
N LYS A 461 8.86 -6.59 -18.44
CA LYS A 461 10.21 -6.16 -18.07
C LYS A 461 11.25 -7.24 -18.33
N ALA A 462 10.93 -8.51 -18.10
CA ALA A 462 11.82 -9.63 -18.41
C ALA A 462 12.14 -9.71 -19.91
N LEU A 463 11.20 -9.30 -20.78
CA LEU A 463 11.43 -9.24 -22.23
C LEU A 463 12.31 -8.05 -22.68
N ASP A 464 12.65 -7.14 -21.77
CA ASP A 464 13.68 -6.10 -21.97
C ASP A 464 15.10 -6.65 -21.61
N VAL A 465 15.22 -7.95 -21.33
CA VAL A 465 16.50 -8.70 -21.29
C VAL A 465 16.79 -9.25 -22.69
N TYR A 466 17.87 -8.78 -23.31
CA TYR A 466 18.14 -9.08 -24.72
C TYR A 466 19.20 -10.17 -24.88
N PRO A 467 18.89 -11.32 -25.50
CA PRO A 467 19.91 -12.31 -25.82
C PRO A 467 20.88 -11.75 -26.86
N ILE A 468 22.19 -11.90 -26.61
CA ILE A 468 23.26 -11.33 -27.44
C ILE A 468 24.32 -12.38 -27.82
N ASP A 469 24.89 -12.19 -29.02
CA ASP A 469 26.11 -12.89 -29.47
C ASP A 469 27.29 -11.94 -29.33
N VAL A 470 28.42 -12.41 -28.78
CA VAL A 470 29.69 -11.68 -28.74
C VAL A 470 30.44 -11.94 -30.06
N LEU A 471 30.71 -10.88 -30.81
CA LEU A 471 31.41 -10.93 -32.10
C LEU A 471 32.93 -10.87 -31.93
N ASP A 472 33.42 -10.02 -31.02
CA ASP A 472 34.85 -9.84 -30.75
C ASP A 472 35.07 -9.28 -29.35
N THR A 473 36.24 -9.54 -28.76
CA THR A 473 36.68 -8.97 -27.49
C THR A 473 38.14 -8.54 -27.59
N GLY A 474 38.48 -7.35 -27.09
CA GLY A 474 39.83 -6.82 -27.22
C GLY A 474 40.24 -5.86 -26.10
N ARG A 475 41.50 -5.42 -26.13
CA ARG A 475 42.02 -4.35 -25.26
C ARG A 475 42.58 -3.21 -26.11
N ARG A 476 42.17 -1.98 -25.82
CA ARG A 476 42.76 -0.75 -26.40
C ARG A 476 43.07 0.23 -25.27
N GLU A 477 44.30 0.74 -25.24
CA GLU A 477 44.75 1.73 -24.24
C GLU A 477 44.50 1.33 -22.77
N GLY A 478 44.61 0.02 -22.46
CA GLY A 478 44.39 -0.52 -21.11
C GLY A 478 42.92 -0.77 -20.74
N ARG A 479 41.97 -0.37 -21.58
CA ARG A 479 40.52 -0.64 -21.43
C ARG A 479 40.10 -1.87 -22.23
N ARG A 480 39.14 -2.64 -21.71
CA ARG A 480 38.61 -3.84 -22.36
C ARG A 480 37.33 -3.50 -23.12
N PHE A 481 37.14 -4.12 -24.28
CA PHE A 481 35.96 -3.91 -25.11
C PHE A 481 35.36 -5.24 -25.58
N ALA A 482 34.05 -5.26 -25.75
CA ALA A 482 33.30 -6.34 -26.39
C ALA A 482 32.40 -5.76 -27.48
N ILE A 483 32.40 -6.39 -28.66
CA ILE A 483 31.47 -6.07 -29.75
C ILE A 483 30.37 -7.13 -29.71
N VAL A 484 29.12 -6.71 -29.59
CA VAL A 484 27.97 -7.61 -29.47
C VAL A 484 26.90 -7.33 -30.52
N ARG A 485 26.06 -8.32 -30.81
CA ARG A 485 24.84 -8.16 -31.62
C ARG A 485 23.66 -8.88 -30.97
N ALA A 486 22.43 -8.59 -31.40
CA ALA A 486 21.27 -9.40 -31.01
C ALA A 486 21.43 -10.83 -31.51
N ALA A 487 21.14 -11.81 -30.65
CA ALA A 487 21.09 -13.21 -31.03
C ALA A 487 20.01 -13.44 -32.10
N SER A 488 20.32 -14.23 -33.12
CA SER A 488 19.37 -14.50 -34.21
C SER A 488 18.36 -15.59 -33.83
N ALA A 489 17.08 -15.40 -34.18
CA ALA A 489 16.01 -16.38 -33.99
C ALA A 489 15.80 -16.87 -32.54
N SER A 490 15.99 -15.97 -31.57
CA SER A 490 15.79 -16.27 -30.14
C SER A 490 14.33 -16.58 -29.81
N ASP A 491 14.09 -17.42 -28.80
CA ASP A 491 12.72 -17.69 -28.30
C ASP A 491 12.06 -16.42 -27.75
N ARG A 492 12.86 -15.53 -27.17
CA ARG A 492 12.44 -14.18 -26.78
C ARG A 492 11.83 -13.40 -27.95
N ASP A 493 12.38 -13.49 -29.16
CA ASP A 493 11.86 -12.76 -30.32
C ASP A 493 10.58 -13.36 -30.88
N LYS A 494 10.44 -14.69 -30.83
CA LYS A 494 9.18 -15.37 -31.16
C LYS A 494 8.07 -14.91 -30.22
N ILE A 495 8.37 -14.84 -28.92
CA ILE A 495 7.47 -14.35 -27.87
C ILE A 495 7.16 -12.87 -28.08
N ALA A 496 8.18 -12.02 -28.22
CA ALA A 496 8.02 -10.58 -28.41
C ALA A 496 7.11 -10.27 -29.60
N LYS A 497 7.28 -10.99 -30.72
CA LYS A 497 6.44 -10.85 -31.90
C LYS A 497 4.97 -11.22 -31.64
N ARG A 498 4.71 -12.30 -30.90
CA ARG A 498 3.36 -12.73 -30.56
C ARG A 498 2.63 -11.70 -29.67
N ILE A 499 3.36 -11.03 -28.77
CA ILE A 499 2.80 -9.98 -27.90
C ILE A 499 3.01 -8.53 -28.40
N ASN A 500 3.27 -8.36 -29.71
CA ASN A 500 3.45 -7.05 -30.37
C ASN A 500 4.57 -6.15 -29.81
N LEU A 501 5.65 -6.76 -29.32
CA LEU A 501 6.89 -6.10 -28.95
C LEU A 501 7.94 -6.20 -30.06
N SER A 502 8.91 -5.28 -30.03
CA SER A 502 10.02 -5.27 -30.99
C SER A 502 10.96 -6.46 -30.77
N GLU A 503 11.25 -7.19 -31.85
CA GLU A 503 12.31 -8.21 -31.94
C GLU A 503 13.67 -7.63 -31.49
N GLY A 504 14.59 -8.45 -30.99
CA GLY A 504 15.81 -8.06 -30.31
C GLY A 504 16.72 -7.21 -31.19
N ALA A 505 16.86 -7.58 -32.47
CA ALA A 505 17.62 -6.77 -33.43
C ALA A 505 16.99 -5.38 -33.65
N ALA A 506 15.66 -5.31 -33.75
CA ALA A 506 14.94 -4.04 -33.86
C ALA A 506 14.96 -3.24 -32.54
N ALA A 507 14.98 -3.92 -31.39
CA ALA A 507 15.03 -3.32 -30.06
C ALA A 507 16.42 -2.75 -29.76
N LEU A 508 17.51 -3.48 -30.01
CA LEU A 508 18.88 -2.96 -29.86
C LEU A 508 19.13 -1.82 -30.85
N LYS A 509 18.65 -1.95 -32.09
CA LYS A 509 18.66 -0.84 -33.04
C LYS A 509 17.89 0.35 -32.51
N ARG A 510 16.72 0.11 -31.91
CA ARG A 510 15.91 1.14 -31.30
C ARG A 510 16.68 1.86 -30.17
N LEU A 511 17.32 1.10 -29.29
CA LEU A 511 18.02 1.60 -28.10
C LEU A 511 19.31 2.36 -28.45
N PHE A 512 20.14 1.78 -29.32
CA PHE A 512 21.49 2.28 -29.57
C PHE A 512 21.62 3.13 -30.82
N GLU A 513 20.66 3.08 -31.76
CA GLU A 513 20.70 3.91 -32.98
C GLU A 513 19.60 4.97 -32.96
N ASP A 514 18.38 4.55 -32.64
CA ASP A 514 17.18 5.35 -32.85
C ASP A 514 16.87 6.30 -31.66
N GLU A 515 16.94 5.82 -30.43
CA GLU A 515 16.61 6.52 -29.18
C GLU A 515 17.80 6.48 -28.19
N HIS A 516 18.90 7.24 -28.38
CA HIS A 516 20.03 7.24 -27.41
C HIS A 516 19.69 7.76 -25.97
N ARG A 517 18.42 7.83 -25.55
CA ARG A 517 18.10 8.18 -24.15
C ARG A 517 18.55 7.07 -23.18
N ASP A 518 18.62 5.82 -23.64
CA ASP A 518 19.04 4.66 -22.84
C ASP A 518 20.45 4.16 -23.19
N ALA A 519 21.06 4.61 -24.29
CA ALA A 519 22.44 4.27 -24.66
C ALA A 519 23.47 4.74 -23.61
N ASP A 520 23.22 5.90 -22.97
CA ASP A 520 24.03 6.43 -21.86
C ASP A 520 23.79 5.72 -20.52
N SER A 521 22.87 4.75 -20.46
CA SER A 521 22.68 3.93 -19.26
C SER A 521 23.87 3.00 -19.06
N LYS A 522 24.13 2.64 -17.80
CA LYS A 522 25.02 1.52 -17.50
C LYS A 522 24.31 0.21 -17.80
N TRP A 523 24.99 -0.65 -18.55
CA TRP A 523 24.51 -1.97 -18.95
C TRP A 523 25.26 -3.05 -18.19
N ARG A 524 24.71 -4.27 -18.23
CA ARG A 524 25.38 -5.47 -17.77
C ARG A 524 25.25 -6.57 -18.81
N ILE A 525 26.33 -7.34 -18.96
CA ILE A 525 26.33 -8.58 -19.70
C ILE A 525 26.24 -9.71 -18.67
N SER A 526 25.20 -10.51 -18.77
CA SER A 526 24.83 -11.55 -17.80
C SER A 526 24.60 -12.89 -18.48
N GLN A 527 24.74 -13.99 -17.73
CA GLN A 527 24.30 -15.32 -18.14
C GLN A 527 22.84 -15.59 -17.75
N ALA A 528 22.22 -14.70 -16.96
CA ALA A 528 20.86 -14.86 -16.45
C ALA A 528 19.80 -14.27 -17.38
N ALA A 529 18.95 -15.13 -17.94
CA ALA A 529 17.86 -14.76 -18.84
C ALA A 529 16.62 -14.20 -18.12
N SER A 530 16.36 -14.66 -16.89
CA SER A 530 15.15 -14.33 -16.11
C SER A 530 15.39 -13.21 -15.10
N LEU A 531 14.32 -12.52 -14.71
CA LEU A 531 14.36 -11.59 -13.58
C LEU A 531 14.45 -12.37 -12.27
N GLY A 532 15.22 -11.86 -11.31
CA GLY A 532 15.41 -12.47 -9.98
C GLY A 532 16.42 -13.62 -9.94
N ALA A 533 16.99 -14.03 -11.08
CA ALA A 533 18.05 -15.02 -11.13
C ALA A 533 19.39 -14.49 -10.57
N SER A 534 20.23 -15.42 -10.09
CA SER A 534 21.55 -15.09 -9.55
C SER A 534 22.42 -14.37 -10.58
N ARG A 535 23.09 -13.31 -10.13
CA ARG A 535 23.92 -12.41 -10.96
C ARG A 535 25.41 -12.61 -10.74
N ASN A 536 25.78 -13.79 -10.23
CA ASN A 536 27.18 -14.13 -10.06
C ASN A 536 27.85 -14.08 -11.44
N ASN A 537 28.92 -13.30 -11.57
CA ASN A 537 29.69 -13.06 -12.82
C ASN A 537 29.07 -12.08 -13.83
N ASP A 538 28.10 -11.25 -13.44
CA ASP A 538 27.65 -10.12 -14.26
C ASP A 538 28.81 -9.15 -14.53
N VAL A 539 29.04 -8.81 -15.80
CA VAL A 539 30.07 -7.83 -16.19
C VAL A 539 29.42 -6.50 -16.55
N THR A 540 29.84 -5.43 -15.89
CA THR A 540 29.41 -4.06 -16.24
C THR A 540 29.88 -3.69 -17.64
N ALA A 541 28.99 -3.11 -18.43
CA ALA A 541 29.22 -2.70 -19.80
C ALA A 541 28.73 -1.26 -20.04
N SER A 542 29.55 -0.44 -20.69
CA SER A 542 29.20 0.92 -21.09
C SER A 542 29.23 1.02 -22.62
N PHE A 543 28.13 1.44 -23.23
CA PHE A 543 28.06 1.55 -24.69
C PHE A 543 29.03 2.62 -25.21
N VAL A 544 29.73 2.31 -26.31
CA VAL A 544 30.73 3.19 -26.92
C VAL A 544 30.24 3.71 -28.26
N GLU A 545 30.05 2.81 -29.22
CA GLU A 545 29.67 3.15 -30.58
C GLU A 545 29.06 1.96 -31.34
N VAL A 546 28.42 2.25 -32.47
CA VAL A 546 27.97 1.24 -33.43
C VAL A 546 29.10 0.99 -34.42
N VAL A 547 29.51 -0.27 -34.58
CA VAL A 547 30.62 -0.67 -35.46
C VAL A 547 30.14 -1.61 -36.55
N ASP A 548 30.77 -1.53 -37.72
CA ASP A 548 30.65 -2.54 -38.76
C ASP A 548 31.82 -3.53 -38.60
N HIS A 549 31.51 -4.75 -38.17
CA HIS A 549 32.49 -5.80 -37.94
C HIS A 549 32.28 -6.91 -38.99
N HIS A 550 33.17 -6.96 -39.98
CA HIS A 550 33.10 -7.92 -41.10
C HIS A 550 31.77 -7.94 -41.88
N GLY A 551 31.14 -6.77 -42.07
CA GLY A 551 29.85 -6.66 -42.76
C GLY A 551 28.65 -6.98 -41.86
N ILE A 552 28.89 -7.27 -40.58
CA ILE A 552 27.87 -7.47 -39.56
C ILE A 552 27.85 -6.24 -38.67
N ARG A 553 26.66 -5.65 -38.53
CA ARG A 553 26.44 -4.49 -37.66
C ARG A 553 26.49 -4.92 -36.20
N GLY A 554 27.43 -4.38 -35.44
CA GLY A 554 27.66 -4.67 -34.03
C GLY A 554 27.63 -3.41 -33.15
N TYR A 555 27.48 -3.63 -31.85
CA TYR A 555 27.46 -2.60 -30.82
C TYR A 555 28.66 -2.80 -29.90
N GLN A 556 29.56 -1.82 -29.83
CA GLN A 556 30.77 -1.91 -29.01
C GLN A 556 30.51 -1.38 -27.59
N PHE A 557 30.92 -2.15 -26.59
CA PHE A 557 30.85 -1.81 -25.17
C PHE A 557 32.25 -1.82 -24.54
N GLU A 558 32.53 -0.86 -23.66
CA GLU A 558 33.64 -0.91 -22.70
C GLU A 558 33.21 -1.77 -21.50
N ILE A 559 34.03 -2.74 -21.10
CA ILE A 559 33.72 -3.70 -20.03
C ILE A 559 34.76 -3.65 -18.91
N ASP A 560 34.30 -3.81 -17.66
CA ASP A 560 35.19 -3.72 -16.48
C ASP A 560 35.99 -5.02 -16.26
N GLU A 561 35.38 -6.17 -16.56
CA GLU A 561 35.93 -7.51 -16.32
C GLU A 561 36.01 -8.34 -17.61
N GLU A 562 36.61 -9.54 -17.54
CA GLU A 562 36.72 -10.44 -18.70
C GLU A 562 35.44 -11.26 -18.82
N LEU A 563 34.88 -11.32 -20.02
CA LEU A 563 33.64 -12.07 -20.26
C LEU A 563 33.92 -13.57 -20.25
N THR A 564 33.15 -14.32 -19.47
CA THR A 564 33.11 -15.78 -19.54
C THR A 564 32.13 -16.19 -20.64
N LEU A 565 32.65 -16.77 -21.72
CA LEU A 565 31.86 -17.16 -22.90
C LEU A 565 31.23 -18.56 -22.76
N ASP A 566 30.79 -18.90 -21.55
CA ASP A 566 30.13 -20.18 -21.26
C ASP A 566 28.61 -20.00 -21.35
N GLY A 567 28.02 -20.43 -22.48
CA GLY A 567 26.57 -20.38 -22.70
C GLY A 567 26.05 -19.09 -23.35
N GLN A 568 24.73 -18.92 -23.37
CA GLN A 568 24.07 -17.75 -23.96
C GLN A 568 24.22 -16.54 -23.04
N LEU A 569 24.67 -15.41 -23.60
CA LEU A 569 24.77 -14.15 -22.89
C LEU A 569 23.56 -13.25 -23.17
N PHE A 570 23.27 -12.38 -22.21
CA PHE A 570 22.16 -11.45 -22.21
C PHE A 570 22.64 -10.04 -21.86
N LEU A 571 22.14 -9.05 -22.58
CA LEU A 571 22.33 -7.64 -22.31
C LEU A 571 21.15 -7.11 -21.50
N ARG A 572 21.46 -6.53 -20.33
CA ARG A 572 20.49 -6.08 -19.33
C ARG A 572 20.81 -4.67 -18.83
N THR A 573 19.81 -3.97 -18.33
CA THR A 573 20.05 -2.64 -17.73
C THR A 573 20.57 -2.80 -16.30
N GLU A 574 21.47 -1.92 -15.85
CA GLU A 574 21.93 -1.95 -14.45
C GLU A 574 20.77 -1.70 -13.45
N ARG A 575 19.71 -1.01 -13.89
CA ARG A 575 18.55 -0.64 -13.07
C ARG A 575 17.61 -1.81 -12.79
N ASP A 576 17.82 -2.98 -13.40
CA ASP A 576 17.01 -4.17 -13.18
C ASP A 576 16.97 -4.56 -11.69
N THR A 577 18.06 -4.39 -10.94
CA THR A 577 18.10 -4.74 -9.50
C THR A 577 17.08 -3.95 -8.69
N GLY A 578 17.02 -2.63 -8.93
CA GLY A 578 16.05 -1.76 -8.26
C GLY A 578 14.62 -2.11 -8.68
N THR A 579 14.43 -2.50 -9.94
CA THR A 579 13.11 -2.91 -10.47
C THR A 579 12.65 -4.22 -9.84
N GLU A 580 13.51 -5.24 -9.77
CA GLU A 580 13.24 -6.53 -9.12
C GLU A 580 12.91 -6.36 -7.65
N GLN A 581 13.69 -5.54 -6.93
CA GLN A 581 13.37 -5.21 -5.53
C GLN A 581 11.99 -4.58 -5.42
N VAL A 582 11.67 -3.56 -6.23
CA VAL A 582 10.36 -2.90 -6.20
C VAL A 582 9.21 -3.87 -6.49
N ILE A 583 9.35 -4.76 -7.48
CA ILE A 583 8.36 -5.80 -7.79
C ILE A 583 8.19 -6.73 -6.58
N GLY A 584 9.28 -7.22 -6.00
CA GLY A 584 9.24 -8.08 -4.81
C GLY A 584 8.52 -7.43 -3.61
N ARG A 585 8.74 -6.13 -3.38
CA ARG A 585 8.02 -5.38 -2.33
C ARG A 585 6.52 -5.29 -2.61
N ARG A 586 6.15 -4.98 -3.86
CA ARG A 586 4.74 -4.90 -4.27
C ARG A 586 4.05 -6.26 -4.11
N LEU A 587 4.70 -7.36 -4.46
CA LEU A 587 4.17 -8.71 -4.26
C LEU A 587 3.91 -9.02 -2.79
N ARG A 588 4.85 -8.69 -1.89
CA ARG A 588 4.64 -8.85 -0.43
C ARG A 588 3.49 -7.99 0.09
N ASN A 589 3.36 -6.75 -0.37
CA ASN A 589 2.22 -5.89 -0.02
C ASN A 589 0.89 -6.44 -0.57
N ILE A 590 0.86 -6.98 -1.79
CA ILE A 590 -0.34 -7.62 -2.38
C ILE A 590 -0.72 -8.86 -1.58
N LYS A 591 0.24 -9.67 -1.14
CA LYS A 591 0.00 -10.83 -0.26
C LYS A 591 -0.55 -10.40 1.11
N ALA A 592 -0.08 -9.28 1.63
CA ALA A 592 -0.56 -8.74 2.91
C ALA A 592 -2.01 -8.21 2.85
N LEU A 593 -2.61 -8.01 1.66
CA LEU A 593 -4.01 -7.59 1.50
C LEU A 593 -5.02 -8.56 2.12
N ASP A 594 -4.67 -9.84 2.27
CA ASP A 594 -5.53 -10.83 2.92
C ASP A 594 -5.86 -10.43 4.37
N THR A 595 -5.06 -9.55 4.97
CA THR A 595 -5.28 -9.01 6.33
C THR A 595 -6.14 -7.73 6.37
N ARG A 596 -6.54 -7.16 5.23
CA ARG A 596 -7.22 -5.85 5.10
C ARG A 596 -8.42 -5.91 4.14
N VAL A 597 -9.49 -6.54 4.61
CA VAL A 597 -10.77 -6.67 3.87
C VAL A 597 -11.34 -5.31 3.49
N ASP A 598 -11.20 -4.30 4.36
CA ASP A 598 -11.67 -2.92 4.12
C ASP A 598 -11.08 -2.28 2.85
N LEU A 599 -9.78 -2.50 2.60
CA LEU A 599 -9.12 -1.99 1.41
C LEU A 599 -9.53 -2.77 0.18
N THR A 600 -9.69 -4.08 0.31
CA THR A 600 -10.06 -4.94 -0.81
C THR A 600 -11.50 -4.67 -1.26
N GLU A 601 -12.44 -4.53 -0.33
CA GLU A 601 -13.81 -4.05 -0.60
C GLU A 601 -13.80 -2.64 -1.23
N MET A 602 -12.93 -1.74 -0.76
CA MET A 602 -12.79 -0.39 -1.34
C MET A 602 -12.27 -0.42 -2.78
N LEU A 603 -11.29 -1.29 -3.09
CA LEU A 603 -10.78 -1.46 -4.45
C LEU A 603 -11.81 -2.17 -5.35
N ALA A 604 -12.66 -3.02 -4.78
CA ALA A 604 -13.77 -3.69 -5.45
C ALA A 604 -14.94 -2.74 -5.76
N ASP A 605 -15.44 -1.98 -4.80
CA ASP A 605 -16.45 -0.95 -5.02
C ASP A 605 -16.33 0.15 -3.94
N PRO A 606 -15.70 1.31 -4.27
CA PRO A 606 -15.55 2.41 -3.34
C PRO A 606 -16.88 2.98 -2.83
N TRP A 607 -17.97 2.88 -3.59
CA TRP A 607 -19.28 3.41 -3.20
C TRP A 607 -20.01 2.48 -2.24
N ARG A 608 -19.76 1.17 -2.31
CA ARG A 608 -20.34 0.17 -1.39
C ARG A 608 -19.84 0.37 0.04
N VAL A 609 -18.55 0.64 0.20
CA VAL A 609 -17.91 0.87 1.52
C VAL A 609 -18.04 2.30 2.02
N ARG A 610 -18.55 3.21 1.18
CA ARG A 610 -18.68 4.63 1.51
C ARG A 610 -19.63 4.83 2.67
N HIS A 611 -19.16 5.51 3.71
CA HIS A 611 -19.99 5.96 4.82
C HIS A 611 -19.68 7.41 5.21
N ALA A 612 -20.64 8.05 5.88
CA ALA A 612 -20.47 9.43 6.33
C ALA A 612 -19.54 9.47 7.54
N SER A 613 -18.49 10.29 7.47
CA SER A 613 -17.75 10.70 8.66
C SER A 613 -18.60 11.68 9.46
N ARG A 614 -18.48 11.57 10.79
CA ARG A 614 -19.17 12.44 11.74
C ARG A 614 -18.27 13.53 12.30
N GLU A 615 -17.02 13.53 11.88
CA GLU A 615 -16.18 14.70 11.99
C GLU A 615 -16.69 15.73 10.99
N THR A 616 -17.54 16.64 11.45
CA THR A 616 -17.98 17.80 10.68
C THR A 616 -17.15 19.00 11.09
N LEU A 617 -16.76 19.82 10.12
CA LEU A 617 -16.16 21.12 10.41
C LEU A 617 -17.18 21.96 11.19
N SER A 618 -16.84 22.35 12.43
CA SER A 618 -17.66 23.21 13.26
C SER A 618 -17.83 24.60 12.65
N ASP A 619 -18.86 25.35 13.09
CA ASP A 619 -19.08 26.72 12.61
C ASP A 619 -17.87 27.64 12.90
N GLU A 620 -17.15 27.40 14.00
CA GLU A 620 -15.91 28.13 14.32
C GLU A 620 -14.78 27.79 13.35
N GLU A 621 -14.60 26.49 13.04
CA GLU A 621 -13.61 25.99 12.09
C GLU A 621 -13.87 26.43 10.64
N GLN A 622 -15.14 26.60 10.26
CA GLN A 622 -15.54 27.12 8.95
C GLN A 622 -15.39 28.65 8.85
N ASN A 623 -15.19 29.33 9.98
CA ASN A 623 -14.95 30.77 10.04
C ASN A 623 -13.51 31.13 10.41
N ASP A 624 -12.63 30.13 10.56
CA ASP A 624 -11.21 30.38 10.83
C ASP A 624 -10.53 31.07 9.63
N SER A 625 -9.50 31.88 9.90
CA SER A 625 -8.82 32.68 8.87
C SER A 625 -8.14 31.83 7.80
N TYR A 626 -7.66 30.63 8.14
CA TYR A 626 -7.02 29.68 7.23
C TYR A 626 -8.05 28.99 6.32
N PHE A 627 -9.25 28.69 6.82
CA PHE A 627 -10.36 28.16 6.03
C PHE A 627 -10.86 29.19 5.03
N LEU A 628 -10.99 30.45 5.47
CA LEU A 628 -11.45 31.54 4.62
C LEU A 628 -10.42 31.94 3.55
N ASP A 629 -9.12 31.68 3.79
CA ASP A 629 -8.04 31.78 2.79
C ASP A 629 -8.18 30.74 1.65
N LEU A 630 -8.88 29.63 1.90
CA LEU A 630 -9.17 28.64 0.85
C LEU A 630 -10.26 29.14 -0.11
N ASP A 631 -10.02 28.95 -1.40
CA ASP A 631 -11.06 29.17 -2.40
C ASP A 631 -12.25 28.21 -2.23
N ARG A 632 -13.36 28.56 -2.87
CA ARG A 632 -14.62 27.82 -2.75
C ARG A 632 -14.46 26.34 -3.16
N PRO A 633 -13.74 25.97 -4.25
CA PRO A 633 -13.49 24.57 -4.57
C PRO A 633 -12.72 23.81 -3.48
N LYS A 634 -11.68 24.42 -2.88
CA LYS A 634 -10.94 23.79 -1.77
C LYS A 634 -11.78 23.62 -0.52
N ARG A 635 -12.61 24.62 -0.17
CA ARG A 635 -13.53 24.51 0.97
C ARG A 635 -14.54 23.39 0.78
N LYS A 636 -15.09 23.25 -0.44
CA LYS A 636 -15.99 22.14 -0.80
C LYS A 636 -15.27 20.79 -0.71
N ALA A 637 -14.06 20.68 -1.29
CA ALA A 637 -13.25 19.47 -1.21
C ALA A 637 -12.89 19.10 0.24
N LEU A 638 -12.55 20.09 1.06
CA LEU A 638 -12.25 19.91 2.48
C LEU A 638 -13.48 19.45 3.27
N ALA A 639 -14.66 20.00 3.02
CA ALA A 639 -15.89 19.53 3.65
C ALA A 639 -16.26 18.10 3.20
N GLY A 640 -16.09 17.80 1.91
CA GLY A 640 -16.31 16.46 1.35
C GLY A 640 -15.36 15.41 1.96
N LEU A 641 -14.07 15.73 2.05
CA LEU A 641 -13.06 14.83 2.63
C LEU A 641 -13.21 14.68 4.15
N TRP A 642 -13.69 15.70 4.86
CA TRP A 642 -13.98 15.59 6.30
C TRP A 642 -15.18 14.67 6.57
N SER A 643 -16.18 14.70 5.68
CA SER A 643 -17.46 14.01 5.83
C SER A 643 -17.56 12.64 5.14
N THR A 644 -16.49 12.15 4.49
CA THR A 644 -16.50 10.90 3.72
C THR A 644 -15.41 9.95 4.17
N LEU A 645 -15.77 8.68 4.38
CA LEU A 645 -14.88 7.56 4.67
C LEU A 645 -15.16 6.40 3.72
N PRO A 646 -14.21 5.47 3.51
CA PRO A 646 -12.82 5.52 3.98
C PRO A 646 -11.90 6.37 3.09
N SER A 647 -12.27 6.61 1.83
CA SER A 647 -11.41 7.27 0.83
C SER A 647 -12.09 8.48 0.20
N PHE A 648 -11.32 9.55 -0.03
CA PHE A 648 -11.76 10.72 -0.78
C PHE A 648 -10.73 11.11 -1.85
N PHE A 649 -11.21 11.51 -3.02
CA PHE A 649 -10.39 11.81 -4.19
C PHE A 649 -10.45 13.29 -4.53
N VAL A 650 -9.29 13.91 -4.76
CA VAL A 650 -9.20 15.31 -5.17
C VAL A 650 -8.46 15.42 -6.50
N VAL A 651 -9.19 15.84 -7.52
CA VAL A 651 -8.62 16.16 -8.83
C VAL A 651 -8.09 17.58 -8.79
N GLY A 652 -6.79 17.73 -9.00
CA GLY A 652 -6.11 19.01 -8.95
C GLY A 652 -5.38 19.37 -10.23
N PRO A 653 -6.04 20.09 -11.16
CA PRO A 653 -5.40 20.69 -12.34
C PRO A 653 -4.16 21.54 -12.01
N PRO A 654 -3.33 21.90 -13.00
CA PRO A 654 -2.15 22.72 -12.79
C PRO A 654 -2.47 24.06 -12.12
N GLY A 655 -1.71 24.39 -11.08
CA GLY A 655 -1.80 25.70 -10.42
C GLY A 655 -2.96 25.87 -9.44
N VAL A 656 -3.76 24.84 -9.18
CA VAL A 656 -4.91 24.93 -8.25
C VAL A 656 -4.54 24.76 -6.78
N GLY A 657 -3.26 24.67 -6.41
CA GLY A 657 -2.85 24.62 -5.00
C GLY A 657 -3.19 23.32 -4.26
N LYS A 658 -3.01 22.15 -4.91
CA LYS A 658 -3.15 20.80 -4.30
C LYS A 658 -2.49 20.70 -2.92
N THR A 659 -1.23 21.14 -2.84
CA THR A 659 -0.45 21.06 -1.62
C THR A 659 -1.03 21.88 -0.47
N LYS A 660 -1.69 23.02 -0.75
CA LYS A 660 -2.33 23.86 0.28
C LYS A 660 -3.52 23.14 0.94
N LEU A 661 -4.25 22.31 0.17
CA LEU A 661 -5.31 21.48 0.74
C LEU A 661 -4.70 20.40 1.65
N ALA A 662 -3.64 19.72 1.22
CA ALA A 662 -2.97 18.70 2.02
C ALA A 662 -2.39 19.27 3.34
N THR A 663 -1.72 20.42 3.29
CA THR A 663 -1.18 21.06 4.50
C THR A 663 -2.27 21.57 5.44
N GLU A 664 -3.44 21.96 4.91
CA GLU A 664 -4.58 22.31 5.75
C GLU A 664 -5.15 21.10 6.49
N VAL A 665 -5.20 19.92 5.86
CA VAL A 665 -5.58 18.67 6.54
C VAL A 665 -4.62 18.40 7.70
N VAL A 666 -3.31 18.50 7.46
CA VAL A 666 -2.27 18.34 8.48
C VAL A 666 -2.49 19.33 9.63
N ARG A 667 -2.55 20.64 9.33
CA ARG A 667 -2.74 21.70 10.33
C ARG A 667 -3.94 21.43 11.22
N ARG A 668 -5.09 21.12 10.62
CA ARG A 668 -6.35 20.89 11.36
C ARG A 668 -6.24 19.71 12.30
N ARG A 669 -5.72 18.58 11.82
CA ARG A 669 -5.64 17.37 12.65
C ARG A 669 -4.68 17.56 13.81
N PHE A 670 -3.51 18.13 13.58
CA PHE A 670 -2.54 18.36 14.65
C PHE A 670 -2.95 19.50 15.61
N ALA A 671 -3.74 20.47 15.15
CA ALA A 671 -4.37 21.46 16.03
C ALA A 671 -5.42 20.84 16.95
N SER A 672 -6.16 19.83 16.46
CA SER A 672 -7.15 19.09 17.27
C SER A 672 -6.52 18.04 18.19
N ASP A 673 -5.49 17.36 17.72
CA ASP A 673 -4.90 16.19 18.36
C ASP A 673 -3.43 16.03 17.97
N GLY A 674 -2.53 16.44 18.87
CA GLY A 674 -1.08 16.37 18.67
C GLY A 674 -0.52 14.95 18.63
N SER A 675 -1.30 13.93 19.03
CA SER A 675 -0.88 12.51 19.00
C SER A 675 -1.17 11.83 17.67
N THR A 676 -1.89 12.51 16.76
CA THR A 676 -2.25 11.99 15.43
C THR A 676 -1.01 11.46 14.69
N ARG A 677 -1.16 10.32 14.02
CA ARG A 677 -0.18 9.77 13.09
C ARG A 677 -0.67 9.91 11.65
N MET A 678 0.16 10.44 10.77
CA MET A 678 -0.12 10.59 9.34
C MET A 678 0.99 10.00 8.48
N LEU A 679 0.59 9.25 7.46
CA LEU A 679 1.47 8.87 6.37
C LEU A 679 1.22 9.80 5.18
N VAL A 680 2.29 10.37 4.67
CA VAL A 680 2.28 11.18 3.46
C VAL A 680 3.13 10.47 2.40
N SER A 681 2.49 10.12 1.29
CA SER A 681 3.12 9.36 0.22
C SER A 681 2.90 9.97 -1.15
N ALA A 682 3.78 9.60 -2.09
CA ALA A 682 3.68 9.94 -3.50
C ALA A 682 4.53 8.98 -4.33
N GLN A 683 4.32 8.98 -5.65
CA GLN A 683 5.16 8.21 -6.58
C GLN A 683 6.56 8.83 -6.73
N GLY A 684 6.66 10.16 -6.76
CA GLY A 684 7.90 10.89 -7.05
C GLY A 684 8.53 11.56 -5.82
N HIS A 685 9.87 11.56 -5.74
CA HIS A 685 10.60 12.23 -4.65
C HIS A 685 10.38 13.74 -4.62
N ASP A 686 10.38 14.41 -5.78
CA ASP A 686 10.27 15.87 -5.85
C ASP A 686 8.92 16.39 -5.32
N ALA A 687 7.84 15.61 -5.45
CA ALA A 687 6.55 15.95 -4.84
C ALA A 687 6.64 15.93 -3.31
N LEU A 688 7.26 14.88 -2.76
CA LEU A 688 7.44 14.72 -1.32
C LEU A 688 8.33 15.78 -0.70
N ASP A 689 9.42 16.17 -1.37
CA ASP A 689 10.33 17.20 -0.86
C ASP A 689 9.61 18.56 -0.74
N ASN A 690 8.85 18.94 -1.78
CA ASN A 690 8.04 20.15 -1.77
C ASN A 690 6.92 20.11 -0.70
N LEU A 691 6.33 18.94 -0.48
CA LEU A 691 5.28 18.76 0.52
C LEU A 691 5.86 18.77 1.94
N GLN A 692 7.03 18.18 2.15
CA GLN A 692 7.75 18.19 3.43
C GLN A 692 8.08 19.61 3.88
N GLU A 693 8.64 20.44 2.98
CA GLU A 693 8.97 21.84 3.28
C GLU A 693 7.74 22.61 3.74
N LYS A 694 6.65 22.51 2.97
CA LYS A 694 5.39 23.21 3.29
C LYS A 694 4.69 22.68 4.54
N ILE A 695 4.79 21.38 4.83
CA ILE A 695 4.28 20.80 6.09
C ILE A 695 5.05 21.40 7.27
N LYS A 696 6.40 21.41 7.22
CA LYS A 696 7.23 21.99 8.27
C LYS A 696 6.94 23.48 8.48
N GLU A 697 6.79 24.25 7.39
CA GLU A 697 6.37 25.65 7.44
C GLU A 697 5.01 25.82 8.11
N THR A 698 4.01 25.06 7.68
CA THR A 698 2.64 25.14 8.20
C THR A 698 2.57 24.81 9.69
N LEU A 699 3.29 23.77 10.13
CA LEU A 699 3.37 23.39 11.54
C LEU A 699 4.06 24.47 12.39
N SER A 700 5.12 25.09 11.86
CA SER A 700 5.83 26.19 12.52
C SER A 700 4.94 27.43 12.66
N GLU A 701 4.23 27.84 11.61
CA GLU A 701 3.29 28.96 11.63
C GLU A 701 2.13 28.73 12.62
N ALA A 702 1.65 27.49 12.70
CA ALA A 702 0.62 27.07 13.64
C ALA A 702 1.12 26.89 15.08
N LYS A 703 2.42 27.08 15.35
CA LYS A 703 3.08 26.88 16.65
C LYS A 703 2.96 25.43 17.18
N LEU A 704 2.97 24.46 16.27
CA LEU A 704 2.92 23.01 16.57
C LEU A 704 4.32 22.41 16.47
N SER A 705 5.23 22.82 17.36
CA SER A 705 6.66 22.45 17.31
C SER A 705 6.96 21.02 17.78
N ASP A 706 6.05 20.39 18.51
CA ASP A 706 6.28 19.08 19.15
C ASP A 706 5.98 17.89 18.21
N VAL A 707 5.59 18.17 16.95
CA VAL A 707 5.24 17.15 15.96
C VAL A 707 6.50 16.57 15.31
N LEU A 708 6.72 15.27 15.47
CA LEU A 708 7.85 14.55 14.86
C LEU A 708 7.57 14.23 13.38
N VAL A 709 8.21 14.99 12.48
CA VAL A 709 8.11 14.80 11.01
C VAL A 709 9.38 14.11 10.48
N ILE A 710 9.23 12.92 9.92
CA ILE A 710 10.34 12.08 9.44
C ILE A 710 10.18 11.75 7.95
N ARG A 711 11.22 12.04 7.16
CA ARG A 711 11.32 11.61 5.76
C ARG A 711 12.08 10.29 5.65
N SER A 712 11.44 9.28 5.08
CA SER A 712 12.05 7.97 4.79
C SER A 712 12.52 7.89 3.32
N THR A 713 13.79 7.61 3.08
CA THR A 713 14.36 7.46 1.72
C THR A 713 15.22 6.22 1.60
N THR A 714 15.44 5.76 0.37
CA THR A 714 16.39 4.66 0.10
C THR A 714 17.83 5.19 -0.06
N PRO A 715 18.85 4.44 0.40
CA PRO A 715 20.26 4.87 0.46
C PRO A 715 20.95 5.19 -0.87
N GLU A 716 20.38 4.82 -2.01
CA GLU A 716 21.14 4.67 -3.27
C GLU A 716 21.21 5.91 -4.16
N LYS A 717 20.45 6.99 -3.93
CA LYS A 717 20.37 8.10 -4.92
C LYS A 717 20.55 9.53 -4.41
N ARG A 718 20.57 9.80 -3.10
CA ARG A 718 20.86 11.14 -2.55
C ARG A 718 21.65 11.01 -1.25
N THR A 719 22.67 11.86 -1.09
CA THR A 719 23.53 11.91 0.10
C THR A 719 22.86 12.49 1.34
N THR A 720 21.65 13.07 1.23
CA THR A 720 21.12 14.02 2.23
C THR A 720 19.92 13.55 3.06
N SER A 721 19.36 12.34 2.84
CA SER A 721 18.00 12.02 3.35
C SER A 721 17.89 10.78 4.25
N ASP A 722 18.73 9.76 4.08
CA ASP A 722 19.00 8.80 5.18
C ASP A 722 19.53 9.54 6.41
N GLU A 723 20.15 10.70 6.19
CA GLU A 723 20.53 11.64 7.24
C GLU A 723 19.33 12.05 8.12
N GLU A 724 18.09 12.23 7.64
CA GLU A 724 17.01 12.73 8.52
C GLU A 724 16.59 11.71 9.58
N VAL A 725 16.31 10.45 9.20
CA VAL A 725 15.94 9.39 10.16
C VAL A 725 17.11 9.10 11.10
N HIS A 726 18.33 9.01 10.57
CA HIS A 726 19.51 8.73 11.38
C HIS A 726 19.87 9.90 12.30
N LYS A 727 19.73 11.14 11.84
CA LYS A 727 19.95 12.37 12.62
C LYS A 727 18.91 12.49 13.71
N ALA A 728 17.64 12.21 13.43
CA ALA A 728 16.61 12.14 14.47
C ALA A 728 16.96 11.05 15.49
N GLY A 729 17.36 9.86 15.04
CA GLY A 729 17.83 8.78 15.92
C GLY A 729 19.02 9.18 16.78
N LEU A 730 19.99 9.90 16.21
CA LEU A 730 21.13 10.47 16.95
C LEU A 730 20.67 11.51 17.97
N GLU A 731 19.80 12.44 17.59
CA GLU A 731 19.26 13.47 18.49
C GLU A 731 18.53 12.85 19.69
N TYR A 732 17.69 11.83 19.46
CA TYR A 732 17.03 11.10 20.54
C TYR A 732 18.00 10.28 21.38
N LEU A 733 19.03 9.68 20.78
CA LEU A 733 20.10 9.02 21.51
C LEU A 733 20.89 9.99 22.40
N GLU A 734 21.15 11.21 21.93
CA GLU A 734 21.82 12.26 22.70
C GLU A 734 20.94 12.70 23.87
N ARG A 735 19.66 13.02 23.61
CA ARG A 735 18.69 13.36 24.65
C ARG A 735 18.54 12.24 25.69
N LEU A 736 18.50 10.97 25.26
CA LEU A 736 18.42 9.83 26.15
C LEU A 736 19.70 9.70 26.98
N ALA A 737 20.88 9.82 26.35
CA ALA A 737 22.19 9.73 27.00
C ALA A 737 22.39 10.81 28.08
N ASP A 738 21.82 11.99 27.86
CA ASP A 738 21.92 13.15 28.76
C ASP A 738 20.77 13.22 29.78
N SER A 739 19.79 12.30 29.69
CA SER A 739 18.64 12.25 30.60
C SER A 739 18.98 11.70 31.98
N GLY A 740 18.24 12.16 33.01
CA GLY A 740 18.35 11.63 34.38
C GLY A 740 17.97 10.14 34.51
N VAL A 741 17.28 9.58 33.52
CA VAL A 741 16.85 8.17 33.51
C VAL A 741 18.04 7.23 33.39
N ILE A 742 19.11 7.62 32.69
CA ILE A 742 20.35 6.83 32.51
C ILE A 742 20.90 6.33 33.85
N GLY A 743 20.86 7.16 34.89
CA GLY A 743 21.38 6.82 36.22
C GLY A 743 20.63 5.69 36.93
N THR A 744 19.38 5.40 36.51
CA THR A 744 18.51 4.37 37.10
C THR A 744 18.56 3.03 36.36
N ILE A 745 19.18 2.99 35.17
CA ILE A 745 19.20 1.82 34.28
C ILE A 745 20.46 0.96 34.54
N PRO A 746 20.42 -0.37 34.35
CA PRO A 746 21.59 -1.26 34.44
C PRO A 746 22.79 -0.81 33.58
N LEU A 747 24.01 -1.05 34.10
CA LEU A 747 25.29 -0.62 33.49
C LEU A 747 25.51 -1.13 32.06
N SER A 748 25.01 -2.33 31.74
CA SER A 748 25.10 -2.93 30.40
C SER A 748 24.38 -2.09 29.34
N ILE A 749 23.18 -1.58 29.67
CA ILE A 749 22.38 -0.74 28.78
C ILE A 749 23.00 0.65 28.67
N GLN A 750 23.48 1.23 29.77
CA GLN A 750 24.21 2.51 29.74
C GLN A 750 25.41 2.46 28.79
N THR A 751 26.18 1.37 28.84
CA THR A 751 27.34 1.15 27.97
C THR A 751 26.89 1.03 26.51
N ARG A 752 25.83 0.27 26.23
CA ARG A 752 25.30 0.10 24.87
C ARG A 752 24.81 1.42 24.27
N ILE A 753 24.11 2.26 25.03
CA ILE A 753 23.66 3.59 24.57
C ILE A 753 24.87 4.46 24.20
N LYS A 754 25.92 4.49 25.04
CA LYS A 754 27.16 5.24 24.75
C LYS A 754 27.85 4.73 23.47
N THR A 755 27.93 3.41 23.28
CA THR A 755 28.52 2.81 22.06
C THR A 755 27.72 3.18 20.82
N LEU A 756 26.38 3.10 20.87
CA LEU A 756 25.51 3.45 19.75
C LEU A 756 25.60 4.94 19.42
N ARG A 757 25.64 5.83 20.41
CA ARG A 757 25.88 7.27 20.21
C ARG A 757 27.19 7.52 19.47
N GLN A 758 28.29 6.90 19.92
CA GLN A 758 29.60 7.02 19.25
C GLN A 758 29.62 6.41 17.84
N ALA A 759 28.84 5.37 17.59
CA ALA A 759 28.70 4.76 16.27
C ALA A 759 27.90 5.67 15.32
N ALA A 760 26.82 6.28 15.80
CA ALA A 760 26.01 7.23 15.03
C ALA A 760 26.83 8.45 14.57
N THR A 761 27.60 9.07 15.49
CA THR A 761 28.48 10.20 15.14
C THR A 761 29.58 9.81 14.15
N ARG A 762 30.04 8.55 14.16
CA ARG A 762 31.01 8.04 13.17
C ARG A 762 30.36 7.83 11.81
N LEU A 763 29.11 7.34 11.78
CA LEU A 763 28.37 7.13 10.54
C LEU A 763 28.12 8.44 9.78
N GLU A 764 27.81 9.54 10.50
CA GLU A 764 27.70 10.88 9.90
C GLU A 764 28.98 11.33 9.19
N ARG A 765 30.14 10.86 9.65
CA ARG A 765 31.45 11.23 9.08
C ARG A 765 31.91 10.30 7.96
N SER A 766 31.65 8.99 8.06
CA SER A 766 32.01 8.00 7.03
C SER A 766 31.27 6.66 7.19
N LYS A 767 30.64 6.18 6.10
CA LYS A 767 29.87 4.93 6.07
C LYS A 767 30.73 3.69 6.37
N ASP A 768 32.01 3.65 5.99
CA ASP A 768 32.87 2.45 6.08
C ASP A 768 33.48 2.20 7.47
N THR A 769 33.27 3.10 8.43
CA THR A 769 33.94 3.07 9.74
C THR A 769 33.14 2.37 10.85
N VAL A 770 31.94 1.85 10.55
CA VAL A 770 30.99 1.31 11.53
C VAL A 770 30.85 -0.20 11.40
N SER A 771 30.91 -0.93 12.53
CA SER A 771 30.78 -2.38 12.57
C SER A 771 29.38 -2.85 12.14
N ARG A 772 29.25 -4.10 11.65
CA ARG A 772 27.95 -4.67 11.25
C ARG A 772 26.94 -4.71 12.41
N GLN A 773 27.40 -4.99 13.63
CA GLN A 773 26.56 -5.04 14.84
C GLN A 773 26.08 -3.64 15.27
N ASP A 774 26.90 -2.61 15.09
CA ASP A 774 26.50 -1.23 15.38
C ASP A 774 25.56 -0.69 14.31
N ARG A 775 25.77 -1.01 13.03
CA ARG A 775 24.81 -0.69 11.95
C ARG A 775 23.44 -1.30 12.22
N SER A 776 23.38 -2.55 12.67
CA SER A 776 22.12 -3.19 13.05
C SER A 776 21.46 -2.49 14.24
N GLY A 777 22.23 -2.11 15.26
CA GLY A 777 21.70 -1.36 16.41
C GLY A 777 21.18 0.04 16.05
N LEU A 778 21.88 0.76 15.17
CA LEU A 778 21.43 2.06 14.65
C LEU A 778 20.22 1.93 13.72
N GLY A 779 20.14 0.84 12.95
CA GLY A 779 18.94 0.48 12.18
C GLY A 779 17.73 0.28 13.10
N ALA A 780 17.88 -0.46 14.20
CA ALA A 780 16.80 -0.64 15.18
C ALA A 780 16.31 0.69 15.77
N ILE A 781 17.22 1.64 16.06
CA ILE A 781 16.84 2.99 16.52
C ILE A 781 16.11 3.77 15.43
N SER A 782 16.58 3.69 14.19
CA SER A 782 15.93 4.33 13.04
C SER A 782 14.50 3.80 12.86
N HIS A 783 14.29 2.50 13.05
CA HIS A 783 12.96 1.90 13.04
C HIS A 783 12.09 2.40 14.19
N LEU A 784 12.61 2.47 15.41
CA LEU A 784 11.88 3.05 16.55
C LEU A 784 11.47 4.50 16.31
N VAL A 785 12.32 5.31 15.67
CA VAL A 785 12.00 6.69 15.32
C VAL A 785 10.89 6.75 14.26
N LEU A 786 10.94 5.88 13.24
CA LEU A 786 9.87 5.78 12.24
C LEU A 786 8.55 5.32 12.86
N ASP A 787 8.58 4.35 13.77
CA ASP A 787 7.41 3.83 14.46
C ASP A 787 6.81 4.90 15.40
N ALA A 788 7.63 5.73 16.03
CA ALA A 788 7.19 6.81 16.91
C ALA A 788 6.80 8.12 16.19
N ALA A 789 7.09 8.27 14.89
CA ALA A 789 6.87 9.52 14.17
C ALA A 789 5.38 9.87 14.02
N ASN A 790 5.05 11.15 14.25
CA ASN A 790 3.72 11.69 14.00
C ASN A 790 3.44 11.82 12.50
N ILE A 791 4.41 12.25 11.70
CA ILE A 791 4.26 12.34 10.25
C ILE A 791 5.40 11.57 9.60
N VAL A 792 5.06 10.51 8.88
CA VAL A 792 6.01 9.77 8.04
C VAL A 792 5.82 10.21 6.59
N ILE A 793 6.89 10.64 5.94
CA ILE A 793 6.89 11.05 4.53
C ILE A 793 7.72 10.03 3.74
N SER A 794 7.09 9.23 2.89
CA SER A 794 7.79 8.16 2.15
C SER A 794 7.24 7.92 0.75
N THR A 795 8.07 7.47 -0.19
CA THR A 795 7.58 7.07 -1.52
C THR A 795 6.74 5.80 -1.42
N ALA A 796 5.78 5.62 -2.32
CA ALA A 796 4.81 4.51 -2.24
C ALA A 796 5.46 3.12 -2.26
N ASN A 797 6.60 2.97 -2.94
CA ASN A 797 7.35 1.70 -3.06
C ASN A 797 8.58 1.61 -2.13
N SER A 798 8.64 2.40 -1.06
CA SER A 798 9.80 2.38 -0.16
C SER A 798 9.86 1.08 0.67
N PRO A 799 11.06 0.62 1.06
CA PRO A 799 11.21 -0.52 1.98
C PRO A 799 10.62 -0.23 3.36
N ASP A 800 10.53 1.04 3.77
CA ASP A 800 9.93 1.40 5.05
C ASP A 800 8.41 1.24 5.01
N ILE A 801 7.74 1.55 3.89
CA ILE A 801 6.30 1.27 3.73
C ILE A 801 6.02 -0.22 3.87
N GLU A 802 6.80 -1.05 3.18
CA GLU A 802 6.72 -2.50 3.29
C GLU A 802 6.91 -2.98 4.73
N ARG A 803 7.95 -2.52 5.42
CA ARG A 803 8.18 -2.86 6.84
C ARG A 803 7.01 -2.43 7.73
N LEU A 804 6.48 -1.22 7.52
CA LEU A 804 5.32 -0.72 8.27
C LEU A 804 4.10 -1.62 8.03
N VAL A 805 3.90 -2.10 6.80
CA VAL A 805 2.82 -3.05 6.45
C VAL A 805 3.05 -4.40 7.13
N GLU A 806 4.26 -4.96 7.08
CA GLU A 806 4.63 -6.22 7.74
C GLU A 806 4.47 -6.13 9.26
N ALA A 807 4.86 -4.99 9.85
CA ALA A 807 4.68 -4.68 11.27
C ALA A 807 3.21 -4.39 11.65
N ARG A 808 2.30 -4.33 10.66
CA ARG A 808 0.87 -3.98 10.82
C ARG A 808 0.66 -2.62 11.49
N GLU A 809 1.56 -1.68 11.23
CA GLU A 809 1.47 -0.30 11.71
C GLU A 809 0.22 0.41 11.15
N GLN A 810 -0.30 1.38 11.89
CA GLN A 810 -1.49 2.14 11.51
C GLN A 810 -1.30 3.64 11.71
N PHE A 811 -1.76 4.38 10.72
CA PHE A 811 -1.85 5.84 10.70
C PHE A 811 -3.33 6.25 10.70
N ASP A 812 -3.64 7.36 11.36
CA ASP A 812 -4.98 7.93 11.37
C ASP A 812 -5.37 8.48 9.99
N TRP A 813 -4.36 8.87 9.20
CA TRP A 813 -4.54 9.35 7.82
C TRP A 813 -3.41 8.86 6.92
N VAL A 814 -3.79 8.50 5.69
CA VAL A 814 -2.87 8.38 4.56
C VAL A 814 -3.22 9.43 3.52
N ILE A 815 -2.25 10.27 3.16
CA ILE A 815 -2.37 11.22 2.06
C ILE A 815 -1.44 10.76 0.93
N VAL A 816 -2.00 10.50 -0.25
CA VAL A 816 -1.21 10.18 -1.44
C VAL A 816 -1.28 11.33 -2.44
N GLU A 817 -0.18 12.08 -2.59
CA GLU A 817 -0.03 13.09 -3.63
C GLU A 817 0.46 12.45 -4.95
N GLU A 818 0.08 13.05 -6.08
CA GLU A 818 0.31 12.49 -7.42
C GLU A 818 -0.25 11.06 -7.60
N ALA A 819 -1.35 10.73 -6.90
CA ALA A 819 -1.98 9.40 -6.94
C ALA A 819 -2.39 8.95 -8.36
N ALA A 820 -2.67 9.88 -9.27
CA ALA A 820 -2.97 9.60 -10.67
C ALA A 820 -1.78 9.02 -11.46
N LYS A 821 -0.57 9.05 -10.91
CA LYS A 821 0.66 8.52 -11.52
C LYS A 821 1.10 7.18 -10.93
N ALA A 822 0.36 6.67 -9.96
CA ALA A 822 0.65 5.41 -9.30
C ALA A 822 -0.28 4.31 -9.81
N THR A 823 0.26 3.10 -10.00
CA THR A 823 -0.56 1.92 -10.30
C THR A 823 -1.18 1.34 -9.04
N GLY A 824 -2.17 0.45 -9.18
CA GLY A 824 -2.74 -0.30 -8.05
C GLY A 824 -1.67 -0.94 -7.16
N PRO A 825 -0.75 -1.77 -7.69
CA PRO A 825 0.35 -2.37 -6.92
C PRO A 825 1.20 -1.36 -6.15
N GLU A 826 1.41 -0.15 -6.68
CA GLU A 826 2.15 0.91 -5.98
C GLU A 826 1.36 1.52 -4.82
N LEU A 827 0.03 1.62 -4.94
CA LEU A 827 -0.82 2.24 -3.93
C LEU A 827 -1.21 1.29 -2.80
N VAL A 828 -1.18 -0.03 -3.00
CA VAL A 828 -1.60 -1.01 -1.97
C VAL A 828 -0.87 -0.77 -0.65
N GLY A 829 0.47 -0.71 -0.67
CA GLY A 829 1.29 -0.51 0.53
C GLY A 829 0.87 0.69 1.38
N PRO A 830 0.91 1.93 0.86
CA PRO A 830 0.50 3.10 1.64
C PRO A 830 -0.99 3.08 2.03
N LEU A 831 -1.90 2.59 1.17
CA LEU A 831 -3.34 2.57 1.50
C LEU A 831 -3.69 1.55 2.59
N MET A 832 -2.92 0.46 2.73
CA MET A 832 -3.09 -0.52 3.80
C MET A 832 -2.81 0.06 5.20
N LEU A 833 -2.04 1.14 5.28
CA LEU A 833 -1.57 1.71 6.53
C LEU A 833 -2.59 2.66 7.19
N SER A 834 -3.78 2.86 6.60
CA SER A 834 -4.86 3.63 7.24
C SER A 834 -6.24 3.24 6.72
N GLY A 835 -7.25 3.33 7.59
CA GLY A 835 -8.67 3.28 7.22
C GLY A 835 -9.20 4.62 6.68
N ARG A 836 -8.40 5.70 6.67
CA ARG A 836 -8.79 7.01 6.14
C ARG A 836 -7.77 7.55 5.15
N ARG A 837 -8.20 7.73 3.91
CA ARG A 837 -7.33 7.90 2.75
C ARG A 837 -7.73 9.14 1.96
N LEU A 838 -6.77 10.01 1.69
CA LEU A 838 -6.91 11.15 0.77
C LEU A 838 -6.01 10.93 -0.43
N LEU A 839 -6.60 10.77 -1.61
CA LEU A 839 -5.84 10.64 -2.86
C LEU A 839 -5.93 11.94 -3.65
N ILE A 840 -4.80 12.55 -3.96
CA ILE A 840 -4.71 13.82 -4.70
C ILE A 840 -3.96 13.58 -6.00
N GLY A 841 -4.58 13.90 -7.14
CA GLY A 841 -4.01 13.58 -8.44
C GLY A 841 -4.61 14.39 -9.59
N ASP A 842 -4.13 14.13 -10.79
CA ASP A 842 -4.65 14.71 -12.02
C ASP A 842 -4.48 13.72 -13.19
N HIS A 843 -5.55 13.00 -13.53
CA HIS A 843 -5.55 11.98 -14.57
C HIS A 843 -5.53 12.56 -16.01
N PHE A 844 -5.57 13.89 -16.14
CA PHE A 844 -5.31 14.60 -17.40
C PHE A 844 -3.84 15.00 -17.57
N GLN A 845 -2.99 14.74 -16.57
CA GLN A 845 -1.52 14.81 -16.68
C GLN A 845 -0.93 13.41 -16.93
N LEU A 846 0.38 13.26 -16.79
CA LEU A 846 1.11 12.03 -17.14
C LEU A 846 0.56 10.82 -16.36
N PRO A 847 0.31 9.68 -17.03
CA PRO A 847 -0.14 8.46 -16.37
C PRO A 847 1.03 7.75 -15.66
N PRO A 848 0.79 6.63 -14.96
CA PRO A 848 1.86 5.74 -14.52
C PRO A 848 2.76 5.32 -15.70
N PHE A 849 4.02 5.02 -15.39
CA PHE A 849 4.99 4.62 -16.40
C PHE A 849 4.51 3.34 -17.11
N GLU A 850 4.60 3.31 -18.45
CA GLU A 850 4.15 2.19 -19.30
C GLU A 850 2.66 1.79 -19.19
N ALA A 851 1.81 2.61 -18.58
CA ALA A 851 0.37 2.32 -18.44
C ALA A 851 -0.29 1.96 -19.78
N ASP A 852 -0.04 2.73 -20.85
CA ASP A 852 -0.63 2.46 -22.18
C ASP A 852 -0.23 1.08 -22.75
N ARG A 853 1.01 0.63 -22.46
CA ARG A 853 1.50 -0.70 -22.88
C ARG A 853 0.77 -1.79 -22.11
N LEU A 854 0.61 -1.62 -20.80
CA LEU A 854 -0.11 -2.58 -19.94
C LEU A 854 -1.61 -2.63 -20.28
N VAL A 855 -2.26 -1.49 -20.55
CA VAL A 855 -3.66 -1.45 -21.02
C VAL A 855 -3.83 -2.27 -22.30
N LYS A 856 -2.93 -2.09 -23.28
CA LYS A 856 -3.00 -2.84 -24.54
C LYS A 856 -2.87 -4.35 -24.33
N MET A 857 -1.98 -4.78 -23.43
CA MET A 857 -1.81 -6.20 -23.12
C MET A 857 -3.00 -6.77 -22.35
N LEU A 858 -3.47 -6.09 -21.31
CA LEU A 858 -4.60 -6.51 -20.49
C LEU A 858 -5.93 -6.53 -21.24
N SER A 859 -6.09 -5.69 -22.27
CA SER A 859 -7.30 -5.64 -23.10
C SER A 859 -7.39 -6.81 -24.09
N ASP A 860 -6.28 -7.50 -24.36
CA ASP A 860 -6.22 -8.65 -25.25
C ASP A 860 -5.98 -9.94 -24.46
N HIS A 861 -7.06 -10.67 -24.18
CA HIS A 861 -7.04 -11.91 -23.41
C HIS A 861 -6.06 -12.96 -23.99
N SER A 862 -5.84 -12.98 -25.31
CA SER A 862 -4.89 -13.93 -25.92
C SER A 862 -3.45 -13.63 -25.51
N LEU A 863 -3.09 -12.34 -25.43
CA LEU A 863 -1.79 -11.89 -24.97
C LEU A 863 -1.60 -12.15 -23.48
N VAL A 864 -2.68 -12.04 -22.69
CA VAL A 864 -2.64 -12.34 -21.25
C VAL A 864 -2.35 -13.82 -21.00
N VAL A 865 -3.07 -14.74 -21.68
CA VAL A 865 -2.83 -16.18 -21.55
C VAL A 865 -1.39 -16.54 -21.93
N GLU A 866 -0.89 -15.93 -23.01
CA GLU A 866 0.50 -16.13 -23.43
C GLU A 866 1.49 -15.61 -22.39
N ALA A 867 1.31 -14.41 -21.86
CA ALA A 867 2.18 -13.84 -20.83
C ALA A 867 2.22 -14.73 -19.58
N LEU A 868 1.06 -15.24 -19.14
CA LEU A 868 0.98 -16.19 -18.02
C LEU A 868 1.65 -17.53 -18.35
N GLY A 869 1.59 -18.00 -19.60
CA GLY A 869 2.29 -19.19 -20.05
C GLY A 869 3.81 -19.08 -19.99
N LEU A 870 4.33 -17.86 -19.97
CA LEU A 870 5.77 -17.55 -19.94
C LEU A 870 6.27 -17.08 -18.57
N ALA A 871 5.36 -16.82 -17.63
CA ALA A 871 5.68 -16.23 -16.34
C ALA A 871 6.70 -17.08 -15.56
N ASP A 872 6.48 -18.39 -15.48
CA ASP A 872 7.37 -19.31 -14.77
C ASP A 872 8.81 -19.27 -15.31
N GLN A 873 8.96 -19.27 -16.65
CA GLN A 873 10.27 -19.23 -17.30
C GLN A 873 10.99 -17.89 -17.12
N LEU A 874 10.27 -16.77 -17.22
CA LEU A 874 10.88 -15.43 -17.29
C LEU A 874 11.00 -14.73 -15.95
N VAL A 875 10.10 -15.01 -15.01
CA VAL A 875 10.01 -14.33 -13.72
C VAL A 875 9.78 -15.28 -12.53
N GLY A 876 9.79 -16.60 -12.74
CA GLY A 876 9.66 -17.59 -11.67
C GLY A 876 10.60 -17.37 -10.47
N PRO A 877 11.91 -17.08 -10.67
CA PRO A 877 12.81 -16.76 -9.55
C PRO A 877 12.42 -15.52 -8.73
N LEU A 878 11.65 -14.59 -9.31
CA LEU A 878 11.14 -13.39 -8.66
C LEU A 878 9.78 -13.61 -7.98
N MET A 879 9.00 -14.59 -8.45
CA MET A 879 7.62 -14.91 -8.02
C MET A 879 7.55 -16.37 -7.53
N HIS A 880 8.30 -16.69 -6.49
CA HIS A 880 8.49 -18.06 -6.00
C HIS A 880 7.54 -18.46 -4.86
N ASP A 881 6.64 -17.57 -4.45
CA ASP A 881 5.80 -17.70 -3.25
C ASP A 881 4.37 -18.19 -3.57
N GLY A 882 4.19 -18.80 -4.76
CA GLY A 882 2.93 -19.34 -5.27
C GLY A 882 2.08 -18.33 -6.03
N GLU A 883 2.61 -17.15 -6.38
CA GLU A 883 1.85 -16.11 -7.08
C GLU A 883 1.43 -16.52 -8.49
N ILE A 884 2.29 -17.26 -9.20
CA ILE A 884 1.99 -17.78 -10.54
C ILE A 884 0.93 -18.88 -10.45
N ASP A 885 1.03 -19.77 -9.47
CA ASP A 885 0.08 -20.86 -9.25
C ASP A 885 -1.33 -20.34 -8.99
N GLU A 886 -1.47 -19.21 -8.30
CA GLU A 886 -2.76 -18.57 -8.04
C GLU A 886 -3.46 -18.07 -9.32
N LEU A 887 -2.67 -17.72 -10.35
CA LEU A 887 -3.17 -17.25 -11.65
C LEU A 887 -3.36 -18.39 -12.66
N GLU A 888 -2.79 -19.57 -12.42
CA GLU A 888 -2.85 -20.73 -13.34
C GLU A 888 -4.29 -21.13 -13.72
N PRO A 889 -5.28 -21.14 -12.81
CA PRO A 889 -6.67 -21.46 -13.16
C PRO A 889 -7.30 -20.51 -14.19
N LEU A 890 -6.78 -19.27 -14.32
CA LEU A 890 -7.31 -18.29 -15.28
C LEU A 890 -6.98 -18.68 -16.73
N LYS A 891 -5.98 -19.52 -16.97
CA LYS A 891 -5.63 -19.98 -18.33
C LYS A 891 -6.70 -20.91 -18.91
N SER A 892 -7.39 -21.66 -18.06
CA SER A 892 -8.39 -22.66 -18.47
C SER A 892 -9.84 -22.16 -18.35
N ASP A 893 -10.08 -21.03 -17.67
CA ASP A 893 -11.39 -20.38 -17.54
C ASP A 893 -11.43 -19.00 -18.23
N PRO A 894 -11.96 -18.91 -19.47
CA PRO A 894 -12.07 -17.66 -20.20
C PRO A 894 -12.98 -16.61 -19.54
N THR A 895 -13.98 -17.04 -18.75
CA THR A 895 -14.91 -16.11 -18.09
C THR A 895 -14.23 -15.47 -16.90
N ALA A 896 -13.59 -16.28 -16.04
CA ALA A 896 -12.81 -15.77 -14.93
C ALA A 896 -11.66 -14.88 -15.42
N LEU A 897 -10.95 -15.27 -16.50
CA LEU A 897 -9.91 -14.43 -17.09
C LEU A 897 -10.43 -13.05 -17.51
N ARG A 898 -11.59 -13.00 -18.16
CA ARG A 898 -12.20 -11.74 -18.61
C ARG A 898 -12.56 -10.84 -17.45
N ASP A 899 -13.16 -11.40 -16.40
CA ASP A 899 -13.58 -10.63 -15.23
C ASP A 899 -12.35 -10.10 -14.46
N ILE A 900 -11.32 -10.93 -14.27
CA ILE A 900 -10.06 -10.54 -13.62
C ILE A 900 -9.27 -9.53 -14.47
N ALA A 901 -9.23 -9.68 -15.79
CA ALA A 901 -8.56 -8.72 -16.68
C ALA A 901 -9.27 -7.36 -16.68
N ALA A 902 -10.61 -7.34 -16.69
CA ALA A 902 -11.40 -6.12 -16.55
C ALA A 902 -11.15 -5.45 -15.19
N MET A 903 -11.08 -6.24 -14.12
CA MET A 903 -10.72 -5.78 -12.79
C MET A 903 -9.30 -5.19 -12.76
N ALA A 904 -8.33 -5.86 -13.39
CA ALA A 904 -6.93 -5.44 -13.50
C ALA A 904 -6.79 -4.10 -14.24
N LEU A 905 -7.54 -3.90 -15.34
CA LEU A 905 -7.61 -2.62 -16.05
C LEU A 905 -8.12 -1.49 -15.14
N ARG A 906 -9.12 -1.78 -14.30
CA ARG A 906 -9.66 -0.79 -13.37
C ARG A 906 -8.67 -0.42 -12.26
N VAL A 907 -7.97 -1.39 -11.69
CA VAL A 907 -6.96 -1.17 -10.64
C VAL A 907 -5.59 -0.77 -11.18
N LEU A 908 -5.38 -0.75 -12.50
CA LEU A 908 -4.15 -0.23 -13.12
C LEU A 908 -4.01 1.29 -12.92
N GLU A 909 -5.06 2.05 -13.18
CA GLU A 909 -5.13 3.51 -12.93
C GLU A 909 -6.25 3.81 -11.92
N PRO A 910 -6.16 3.36 -10.65
CA PRO A 910 -7.29 3.34 -9.73
C PRO A 910 -7.86 4.74 -9.46
N PHE A 911 -7.00 5.76 -9.36
CA PHE A 911 -7.42 7.16 -9.23
C PHE A 911 -8.31 7.61 -10.39
N ARG A 912 -7.90 7.31 -11.63
CA ARG A 912 -8.63 7.69 -12.84
C ARG A 912 -9.94 6.94 -12.92
N SER A 913 -9.90 5.61 -12.74
CA SER A 913 -11.07 4.74 -12.80
C SER A 913 -12.18 5.18 -11.85
N VAL A 914 -11.83 5.50 -10.59
CA VAL A 914 -12.82 5.96 -9.59
C VAL A 914 -13.37 7.33 -9.94
N VAL A 915 -12.52 8.29 -10.31
CA VAL A 915 -12.95 9.66 -10.63
C VAL A 915 -13.85 9.70 -11.87
N GLU A 916 -13.48 9.02 -12.95
CA GLU A 916 -14.28 9.00 -14.18
C GLU A 916 -15.65 8.33 -13.96
N GLU A 917 -15.69 7.27 -13.15
CA GLU A 917 -16.95 6.61 -12.79
C GLU A 917 -17.79 7.45 -11.81
N ASP A 918 -17.18 8.19 -10.86
CA ASP A 918 -17.89 9.12 -9.98
C ASP A 918 -18.53 10.26 -10.74
N GLU A 919 -17.82 10.83 -11.73
CA GLU A 919 -18.38 11.82 -12.65
C GLU A 919 -19.55 11.25 -13.45
N ARG A 920 -19.41 10.03 -13.99
CA ARG A 920 -20.46 9.35 -14.76
C ARG A 920 -21.72 9.12 -13.93
N ARG A 921 -21.56 8.66 -12.68
CA ARG A 921 -22.67 8.46 -11.73
C ARG A 921 -23.32 9.78 -11.31
N SER A 922 -22.52 10.83 -11.09
CA SER A 922 -23.02 12.18 -10.79
C SER A 922 -23.88 12.76 -11.91
N VAL A 923 -23.51 12.50 -13.17
CA VAL A 923 -24.31 12.93 -14.34
C VAL A 923 -25.58 12.10 -14.48
N ALA A 924 -25.52 10.79 -14.22
CA ALA A 924 -26.66 9.89 -14.32
C ALA A 924 -27.70 10.08 -13.20
N ASN A 925 -27.25 10.43 -11.99
CA ASN A 925 -28.10 10.59 -10.81
C ASN A 925 -27.77 11.89 -10.04
N PRO A 926 -28.66 12.90 -10.02
CA PRO A 926 -28.46 14.14 -9.28
C PRO A 926 -28.33 13.97 -7.75
N ASN A 927 -28.87 12.87 -7.19
CA ASN A 927 -28.76 12.54 -5.77
C ASN A 927 -27.52 11.69 -5.44
N HIS A 928 -26.66 11.44 -6.43
CA HIS A 928 -25.40 10.73 -6.23
C HIS A 928 -24.53 11.47 -5.22
N ARG A 929 -23.95 10.73 -4.27
CA ARG A 929 -23.05 11.29 -3.27
C ARG A 929 -21.62 11.11 -3.76
N PRO A 930 -20.92 12.19 -4.16
CA PRO A 930 -19.62 12.08 -4.79
C PRO A 930 -18.56 11.57 -3.81
N LEU A 931 -17.58 10.86 -4.37
CA LEU A 931 -16.32 10.46 -3.72
C LEU A 931 -15.14 11.30 -4.21
N ALA A 932 -15.34 12.08 -5.28
CA ALA A 932 -14.33 12.93 -5.88
C ALA A 932 -14.78 14.39 -5.97
N GLU A 933 -13.84 15.32 -5.76
CA GLU A 933 -14.04 16.74 -6.05
C GLU A 933 -12.90 17.27 -6.93
N THR A 934 -13.26 18.13 -7.89
CA THR A 934 -12.29 18.78 -8.79
C THR A 934 -12.06 20.22 -8.36
N LEU A 935 -10.80 20.59 -8.16
CA LEU A 935 -10.42 21.98 -7.89
C LEU A 935 -10.39 22.77 -9.21
N THR A 936 -11.14 23.87 -9.29
CA THR A 936 -11.35 24.60 -10.55
C THR A 936 -10.66 25.97 -10.63
N GLU A 937 -10.08 26.47 -9.54
CA GLU A 937 -9.44 27.80 -9.48
C GLU A 937 -7.91 27.70 -9.47
N GLN A 938 -7.26 28.20 -10.54
CA GLN A 938 -5.80 28.22 -10.69
C GLN A 938 -5.18 29.57 -10.31
N ARG A 939 -4.02 29.52 -9.66
CA ARG A 939 -3.26 30.68 -9.15
C ARG A 939 -1.85 30.81 -9.74
N ARG A 940 -1.46 29.94 -10.68
CA ARG A 940 -0.11 29.87 -11.24
C ARG A 940 0.04 30.69 -12.52
N MET A 941 -0.74 30.33 -13.53
CA MET A 941 -0.59 30.74 -14.92
C MET A 941 -1.17 32.14 -15.12
N ASP A 942 -0.64 32.88 -16.09
CA ASP A 942 -1.32 34.04 -16.64
C ASP A 942 -2.70 33.61 -17.19
N PRO A 943 -3.77 34.43 -17.05
CA PRO A 943 -5.09 34.10 -17.58
C PRO A 943 -5.10 33.62 -19.04
N ALA A 944 -4.25 34.17 -19.91
CA ALA A 944 -4.18 33.77 -21.31
C ALA A 944 -3.63 32.33 -21.48
N ILE A 945 -2.59 31.97 -20.71
CA ILE A 945 -2.01 30.63 -20.70
C ILE A 945 -3.03 29.64 -20.10
N ALA A 946 -3.68 30.03 -19.00
CA ALA A 946 -4.67 29.22 -18.31
C ALA A 946 -5.88 28.91 -19.20
N GLU A 947 -6.30 29.84 -20.05
CA GLU A 947 -7.42 29.63 -20.97
C GLU A 947 -7.11 28.56 -22.03
N ILE A 948 -5.89 28.57 -22.59
CA ILE A 948 -5.43 27.53 -23.52
C ILE A 948 -5.50 26.16 -22.84
N VAL A 949 -4.95 26.07 -21.62
CA VAL A 949 -4.95 24.83 -20.84
C VAL A 949 -6.38 24.38 -20.50
N SER A 950 -7.23 25.32 -20.08
CA SER A 950 -8.62 25.07 -19.69
C SER A 950 -9.45 24.51 -20.84
N LYS A 951 -9.43 25.17 -22.01
CA LYS A 951 -10.21 24.75 -23.18
C LYS A 951 -9.69 23.45 -23.78
N ALA A 952 -8.37 23.30 -23.92
CA ALA A 952 -7.78 22.13 -24.59
C ALA A 952 -7.84 20.85 -23.73
N PHE A 953 -7.71 20.97 -22.40
CA PHE A 953 -7.51 19.79 -21.52
C PHE A 953 -8.62 19.61 -20.47
N TYR A 954 -9.26 20.68 -19.99
CA TYR A 954 -10.21 20.63 -18.88
C TYR A 954 -11.63 21.09 -19.26
N ARG A 955 -12.00 21.00 -20.55
CA ARG A 955 -13.34 21.32 -21.08
C ARG A 955 -13.83 22.73 -20.69
N GLY A 956 -12.90 23.68 -20.54
CA GLY A 956 -13.21 25.07 -20.16
C GLY A 956 -13.58 25.28 -18.68
N ARG A 957 -13.45 24.26 -17.81
CA ARG A 957 -13.83 24.33 -16.39
C ARG A 957 -12.77 24.95 -15.47
N LEU A 958 -11.53 25.10 -15.95
CA LEU A 958 -10.43 25.68 -15.17
C LEU A 958 -10.47 27.21 -15.30
N GLU A 959 -10.63 27.90 -14.18
CA GLU A 959 -10.74 29.35 -14.08
C GLU A 959 -9.50 29.95 -13.41
N THR A 960 -9.17 31.20 -13.75
CA THR A 960 -8.11 31.93 -13.04
C THR A 960 -8.69 32.70 -11.86
N GLU A 961 -8.06 32.51 -10.70
CA GLU A 961 -8.46 33.17 -9.47
C GLU A 961 -8.32 34.70 -9.55
N CYS A 962 -9.16 35.42 -8.79
CA CYS A 962 -9.29 36.87 -8.85
C CYS A 962 -7.98 37.61 -8.52
N GLY A 963 -7.31 37.25 -7.43
CA GLY A 963 -6.00 37.78 -7.05
C GLY A 963 -4.94 37.56 -8.15
N ARG A 964 -4.91 36.38 -8.78
CA ARG A 964 -4.00 36.11 -9.90
C ARG A 964 -4.35 36.91 -11.16
N LYS A 965 -5.63 37.10 -11.49
CA LYS A 965 -6.08 37.99 -12.57
C LYS A 965 -5.61 39.42 -12.34
N ASN A 966 -5.87 39.95 -11.14
CA ASN A 966 -5.45 41.29 -10.73
C ASN A 966 -3.92 41.43 -10.78
N GLU A 967 -3.18 40.42 -10.32
CA GLU A 967 -1.71 40.42 -10.38
C GLU A 967 -1.19 40.47 -11.82
N ALA A 968 -1.86 39.79 -12.74
CA ALA A 968 -1.50 39.75 -14.15
C ALA A 968 -1.82 41.08 -14.88
N GLU A 969 -2.70 41.90 -14.33
CA GLU A 969 -3.05 43.24 -14.83
C GLU A 969 -2.21 44.35 -14.21
N THR A 970 -1.89 44.23 -12.92
CA THR A 970 -1.28 45.31 -12.12
C THR A 970 0.23 45.20 -11.97
N LYS A 971 0.79 43.98 -11.86
CA LYS A 971 2.24 43.81 -11.67
C LYS A 971 2.97 43.79 -13.02
N PRO A 972 4.07 44.55 -13.16
CA PRO A 972 4.89 44.49 -14.37
C PRO A 972 5.49 43.09 -14.58
N SER A 973 5.76 42.74 -15.84
CA SER A 973 6.45 41.49 -16.17
C SER A 973 7.83 41.44 -15.50
N PRO A 974 8.28 40.29 -14.96
CA PRO A 974 9.62 40.16 -14.39
C PRO A 974 10.73 40.15 -15.47
N VAL A 975 10.35 40.16 -16.75
CA VAL A 975 11.27 40.17 -17.90
C VAL A 975 10.96 41.33 -18.84
N SER A 976 12.01 41.86 -19.45
CA SER A 976 11.92 42.84 -20.53
C SER A 976 12.22 42.16 -21.87
N HIS A 977 11.49 42.60 -22.89
CA HIS A 977 11.59 42.10 -24.25
C HIS A 977 12.23 43.19 -25.12
N LEU A 978 13.33 42.85 -25.79
CA LEU A 978 14.07 43.75 -26.66
C LEU A 978 13.67 43.57 -28.14
N GLY A 979 13.82 44.65 -28.91
CA GLY A 979 13.65 44.62 -30.36
C GLY A 979 12.26 44.12 -30.79
N PRO A 980 12.19 43.21 -31.78
CA PRO A 980 10.91 42.74 -32.34
C PRO A 980 10.19 41.70 -31.47
N LEU A 981 10.73 41.31 -30.31
CA LEU A 981 10.13 40.28 -29.46
C LEU A 981 8.82 40.79 -28.81
N PRO A 982 7.66 40.18 -29.08
CA PRO A 982 6.40 40.62 -28.50
C PRO A 982 6.38 40.45 -26.99
N LYS A 983 5.67 41.36 -26.31
CA LYS A 983 5.49 41.37 -24.84
C LYS A 983 4.27 40.57 -24.37
N SER A 984 3.54 39.92 -25.28
CA SER A 984 2.36 39.11 -24.94
C SER A 984 2.71 37.98 -23.97
N PRO A 985 1.77 37.57 -23.10
CA PRO A 985 1.99 36.42 -22.22
C PRO A 985 2.12 35.11 -23.02
N VAL A 986 1.46 35.00 -24.19
CA VAL A 986 1.65 33.89 -25.13
C VAL A 986 2.26 34.40 -26.42
N VAL A 987 3.36 33.81 -26.86
CA VAL A 987 4.01 34.13 -28.14
C VAL A 987 4.24 32.84 -28.92
N ALA A 988 3.61 32.73 -30.09
CA ALA A 988 3.89 31.65 -31.02
C ALA A 988 4.87 32.15 -32.09
N VAL A 989 6.06 31.56 -32.10
CA VAL A 989 7.05 31.74 -33.16
C VAL A 989 6.80 30.67 -34.21
N ASP A 990 6.00 31.07 -35.20
CA ASP A 990 5.44 30.17 -36.18
C ASP A 990 6.37 29.97 -37.37
N PHE A 991 6.52 28.71 -37.77
CA PHE A 991 7.22 28.27 -38.96
C PHE A 991 6.20 27.79 -39.98
N PRO A 992 6.37 28.13 -41.28
CA PRO A 992 5.49 27.64 -42.32
C PRO A 992 5.53 26.11 -42.36
N HIS A 993 4.37 25.49 -42.61
CA HIS A 993 4.28 24.05 -42.79
C HIS A 993 5.11 23.63 -44.01
N VAL A 994 5.93 22.58 -43.89
CA VAL A 994 6.82 22.15 -44.98
C VAL A 994 6.07 21.88 -46.29
N SER A 995 4.83 21.37 -46.25
CA SER A 995 4.02 21.17 -47.45
C SER A 995 3.58 22.45 -48.15
N SER A 996 3.57 23.58 -47.44
CA SER A 996 3.30 24.91 -48.01
C SER A 996 4.55 25.58 -48.60
N THR A 997 5.73 24.98 -48.42
CA THR A 997 7.00 25.50 -48.94
C THR A 997 7.46 24.72 -50.17
N SER A 998 8.13 25.40 -51.11
CA SER A 998 8.60 24.82 -52.38
C SER A 998 9.71 23.77 -52.25
N HIS A 999 10.14 23.44 -51.02
CA HIS A 999 11.17 22.44 -50.73
C HIS A 999 10.52 21.25 -50.01
N GLY A 1000 10.22 20.16 -50.73
CA GLY A 1000 9.54 18.98 -50.19
C GLY A 1000 10.35 18.11 -49.20
N ALA A 1001 11.44 18.63 -48.62
CA ALA A 1001 12.26 17.95 -47.62
C ALA A 1001 11.83 18.38 -46.20
N GLY A 1002 11.76 17.43 -45.27
CA GLY A 1002 11.41 17.72 -43.87
C GLY A 1002 12.34 18.76 -43.24
N ALA A 1003 11.78 19.68 -42.44
CA ALA A 1003 12.55 20.67 -41.70
C ALA A 1003 13.31 20.01 -40.53
N GLU A 1004 12.76 18.91 -39.98
CA GLU A 1004 13.40 18.07 -38.99
C GLU A 1004 14.51 17.15 -39.57
N ARG A 1005 15.56 16.90 -38.78
CA ARG A 1005 16.69 16.01 -39.11
C ARG A 1005 16.87 14.91 -38.07
N GLY A 1006 17.64 13.88 -38.44
CA GLY A 1006 18.17 12.88 -37.51
C GLY A 1006 17.20 11.77 -37.13
N LYS A 1007 16.45 11.19 -38.08
CA LYS A 1007 15.47 10.13 -37.78
C LYS A 1007 16.12 9.00 -36.95
N PRO A 1008 15.56 8.62 -35.80
CA PRO A 1008 14.35 9.10 -35.11
C PRO A 1008 14.63 10.06 -33.93
N ARG A 1009 15.87 10.49 -33.73
CA ARG A 1009 16.27 11.65 -32.93
C ARG A 1009 15.97 12.97 -33.63
N TRP A 1010 14.68 13.27 -33.68
CA TRP A 1010 14.18 14.50 -34.26
C TRP A 1010 14.80 15.72 -33.59
N GLN A 1011 15.47 16.52 -34.40
CA GLN A 1011 15.93 17.86 -34.07
C GLN A 1011 15.51 18.81 -35.20
N ASN A 1012 15.27 20.06 -34.86
CA ASN A 1012 14.97 21.11 -35.81
C ASN A 1012 15.97 22.26 -35.59
N PRO A 1013 17.05 22.33 -36.40
CA PRO A 1013 18.06 23.37 -36.28
C PRO A 1013 17.52 24.79 -36.44
N ALA A 1014 16.44 24.96 -37.23
CA ALA A 1014 15.81 26.26 -37.41
C ALA A 1014 15.09 26.71 -36.14
N GLU A 1015 14.40 25.79 -35.44
CA GLU A 1015 13.83 26.07 -34.11
C GLU A 1015 14.92 26.34 -33.07
N VAL A 1016 16.05 25.61 -33.07
CA VAL A 1016 17.20 25.90 -32.18
C VAL A 1016 17.67 27.34 -32.39
N GLY A 1017 17.81 27.78 -33.64
CA GLY A 1017 18.16 29.16 -33.97
C GLY A 1017 17.15 30.17 -33.42
N ALA A 1018 15.85 29.94 -33.62
CA ALA A 1018 14.80 30.81 -33.11
C ALA A 1018 14.76 30.87 -31.57
N VAL A 1019 14.98 29.75 -30.89
CA VAL A 1019 15.10 29.72 -29.41
C VAL A 1019 16.27 30.59 -28.96
N MET A 1020 17.43 30.48 -29.61
CA MET A 1020 18.58 31.34 -29.30
C MET A 1020 18.30 32.82 -29.57
N ASP A 1021 17.57 33.14 -30.63
CA ASP A 1021 17.15 34.52 -30.94
C ASP A 1021 16.19 35.07 -29.87
N ILE A 1022 15.24 34.27 -29.38
CA ILE A 1022 14.40 34.64 -28.23
C ILE A 1022 15.27 34.93 -27.00
N LEU A 1023 16.22 34.04 -26.66
CA LEU A 1023 17.11 34.22 -25.52
C LEU A 1023 17.99 35.47 -25.62
N ARG A 1024 18.42 35.83 -26.84
CA ARG A 1024 19.17 37.08 -27.11
C ARG A 1024 18.33 38.33 -26.90
N LEU A 1025 17.02 38.26 -27.09
CA LEU A 1025 16.09 39.40 -26.95
C LEU A 1025 15.43 39.47 -25.56
N LEU A 1026 15.53 38.42 -24.75
CA LEU A 1026 14.97 38.39 -23.41
C LEU A 1026 15.98 38.89 -22.36
N ARG A 1027 15.56 39.78 -21.47
CA ARG A 1027 16.39 40.26 -20.34
C ARG A 1027 15.60 40.21 -19.03
N PRO A 1028 16.22 39.86 -17.89
CA PRO A 1028 15.59 40.03 -16.59
C PRO A 1028 15.52 41.53 -16.26
N ILE A 1029 14.47 41.97 -15.58
CA ILE A 1029 14.37 43.37 -15.13
C ILE A 1029 15.23 43.57 -13.87
N SER A 1030 16.09 44.59 -13.88
CA SER A 1030 16.94 44.97 -12.75
C SER A 1030 16.11 45.46 -11.56
N GLY A 1031 16.39 44.95 -10.35
CA GLY A 1031 15.73 45.39 -9.10
C GLY A 1031 14.60 44.47 -8.59
N SER A 1032 14.26 43.39 -9.30
CA SER A 1032 13.31 42.36 -8.86
C SER A 1032 14.00 41.01 -8.54
N LYS A 1033 13.30 40.10 -7.86
CA LYS A 1033 13.74 38.69 -7.68
C LYS A 1033 14.07 38.09 -9.05
N LYS A 1034 15.21 37.39 -9.16
CA LYS A 1034 15.66 36.76 -10.42
C LYS A 1034 14.55 35.87 -11.00
N PRO A 1035 14.07 36.12 -12.24
CA PRO A 1035 13.04 35.30 -12.85
C PRO A 1035 13.55 33.89 -13.17
N THR A 1036 12.65 32.92 -13.09
CA THR A 1036 12.92 31.54 -13.46
C THR A 1036 12.71 31.30 -14.95
N LEU A 1037 13.61 30.54 -15.59
CA LEU A 1037 13.55 30.21 -17.02
C LEU A 1037 13.67 28.71 -17.24
N ALA A 1038 12.86 28.18 -18.16
CA ALA A 1038 12.94 26.80 -18.62
C ALA A 1038 12.77 26.69 -20.14
N ILE A 1039 13.58 25.85 -20.76
CA ILE A 1039 13.54 25.52 -22.19
C ILE A 1039 13.18 24.05 -22.30
N LEU A 1040 12.01 23.77 -22.86
CA LEU A 1040 11.42 22.45 -22.93
C LEU A 1040 11.33 21.98 -24.38
N SER A 1041 11.64 20.71 -24.60
CA SER A 1041 11.31 20.03 -25.85
C SER A 1041 10.89 18.57 -25.59
N PRO A 1042 9.94 18.02 -26.36
CA PRO A 1042 9.62 16.60 -26.34
C PRO A 1042 10.80 15.67 -26.64
N TYR A 1043 11.76 16.13 -27.46
CA TYR A 1043 12.77 15.28 -28.06
C TYR A 1043 14.14 15.50 -27.42
N LYS A 1044 14.75 14.43 -26.91
CA LYS A 1044 16.08 14.48 -26.26
C LYS A 1044 17.17 15.05 -27.18
N ALA A 1045 17.16 14.68 -28.45
CA ALA A 1045 18.10 15.23 -29.45
C ALA A 1045 18.01 16.75 -29.59
N GLN A 1046 16.80 17.31 -29.56
CA GLN A 1046 16.58 18.74 -29.56
C GLN A 1046 17.08 19.37 -28.25
N VAL A 1047 16.81 18.73 -27.10
CA VAL A 1047 17.32 19.17 -25.79
C VAL A 1047 18.84 19.25 -25.79
N ASP A 1048 19.52 18.23 -26.31
CA ASP A 1048 20.99 18.20 -26.36
C ASP A 1048 21.52 19.32 -27.26
N LYS A 1049 20.91 19.53 -28.43
CA LYS A 1049 21.32 20.61 -29.35
C LYS A 1049 21.07 22.01 -28.78
N LEU A 1050 19.97 22.18 -28.06
CA LEU A 1050 19.68 23.41 -27.33
C LEU A 1050 20.69 23.63 -26.21
N GLN A 1051 21.06 22.57 -25.49
CA GLN A 1051 22.05 22.61 -24.42
C GLN A 1051 23.46 22.95 -24.97
N ASP A 1052 23.87 22.32 -26.07
CA ASP A 1052 25.14 22.59 -26.76
C ASP A 1052 25.21 24.05 -27.20
N ALA A 1053 24.17 24.53 -27.90
CA ALA A 1053 24.09 25.90 -28.39
C ALA A 1053 24.07 26.92 -27.24
N LEU A 1054 23.38 26.62 -26.15
CA LEU A 1054 23.35 27.47 -24.96
C LEU A 1054 24.73 27.55 -24.31
N THR A 1055 25.39 26.40 -24.11
CA THR A 1055 26.70 26.30 -23.46
C THR A 1055 27.77 27.07 -24.25
N GLY A 1056 27.78 26.93 -25.58
CA GLY A 1056 28.73 27.64 -26.44
C GLY A 1056 28.55 29.16 -26.48
N LEU A 1057 27.36 29.67 -26.15
CA LEU A 1057 27.03 31.11 -26.19
C LEU A 1057 26.93 31.77 -24.81
N ARG A 1058 26.96 30.98 -23.72
CA ARG A 1058 26.73 31.43 -22.34
C ARG A 1058 27.78 32.43 -21.84
N SER A 1059 29.05 32.23 -22.19
CA SER A 1059 30.15 33.14 -21.81
C SER A 1059 30.25 34.39 -22.70
N GLY A 1060 29.46 34.46 -23.78
CA GLY A 1060 29.47 35.56 -24.75
C GLY A 1060 28.13 36.29 -24.83
N SER A 1061 27.44 36.15 -25.97
CA SER A 1061 26.20 36.89 -26.29
C SER A 1061 24.99 36.61 -25.38
N LEU A 1062 25.08 35.60 -24.51
CA LEU A 1062 24.02 35.20 -23.57
C LEU A 1062 24.43 35.32 -22.10
N SER A 1063 25.50 36.06 -21.76
CA SER A 1063 25.95 36.23 -20.36
C SER A 1063 24.90 36.86 -19.44
N HIS A 1064 23.95 37.64 -19.98
CA HIS A 1064 22.81 38.17 -19.23
C HIS A 1064 21.88 37.08 -18.67
N LEU A 1065 21.99 35.83 -19.15
CA LEU A 1065 21.18 34.72 -18.65
C LEU A 1065 21.53 34.33 -17.21
N ASP A 1066 22.69 34.72 -16.67
CA ASP A 1066 23.02 34.53 -15.25
C ASP A 1066 22.13 35.36 -14.30
N GLY A 1067 21.36 36.30 -14.86
CA GLY A 1067 20.27 36.98 -14.18
C GLY A 1067 18.97 36.16 -14.05
N PHE A 1068 18.89 34.99 -14.69
CA PHE A 1068 17.79 34.03 -14.53
C PHE A 1068 18.17 32.88 -13.59
N LEU A 1069 17.17 32.27 -12.94
CA LEU A 1069 17.35 31.07 -12.14
C LEU A 1069 16.91 29.83 -12.93
N PRO A 1070 17.75 28.78 -13.04
CA PRO A 1070 17.31 27.48 -13.50
C PRO A 1070 16.38 26.84 -12.45
N VAL A 1071 15.41 26.06 -12.90
CA VAL A 1071 14.40 25.43 -12.00
C VAL A 1071 14.79 24.00 -11.61
N ARG A 1072 15.69 23.36 -12.37
CA ARG A 1072 16.09 21.97 -12.14
C ARG A 1072 17.21 21.89 -11.09
N SER A 1073 17.21 20.82 -10.31
CA SER A 1073 18.23 20.51 -9.27
C SER A 1073 19.66 20.38 -9.82
N ASN A 1074 19.82 20.07 -11.11
CA ASN A 1074 21.11 20.05 -11.79
C ASN A 1074 21.54 21.42 -12.37
N ASN A 1075 20.87 22.50 -11.98
CA ASN A 1075 21.11 23.88 -12.46
C ASN A 1075 21.01 24.05 -14.00
N ALA A 1076 20.30 23.16 -14.70
CA ALA A 1076 20.12 23.25 -16.16
C ALA A 1076 18.85 24.02 -16.56
N PHE A 1077 18.97 24.89 -17.57
CA PHE A 1077 17.84 25.59 -18.18
C PHE A 1077 17.06 24.72 -19.18
N VAL A 1078 17.70 23.73 -19.79
CA VAL A 1078 17.10 22.90 -20.84
C VAL A 1078 16.68 21.54 -20.27
N GLY A 1079 15.52 21.03 -20.68
CA GLY A 1079 15.03 19.72 -20.26
C GLY A 1079 13.96 19.14 -21.17
N THR A 1080 13.70 17.85 -20.98
CA THR A 1080 12.52 17.20 -21.57
C THR A 1080 11.27 17.54 -20.77
N VAL A 1081 10.09 17.44 -21.39
CA VAL A 1081 8.80 17.66 -20.71
C VAL A 1081 8.64 16.74 -19.50
N ASP A 1082 9.00 15.45 -19.61
CA ASP A 1082 8.91 14.49 -18.50
C ASP A 1082 9.81 14.88 -17.32
N SER A 1083 11.04 15.31 -17.61
CA SER A 1083 12.03 15.68 -16.60
C SER A 1083 11.75 17.01 -15.89
N PHE A 1084 10.72 17.75 -16.33
CA PHE A 1084 10.33 19.05 -15.79
C PHE A 1084 9.01 18.97 -14.99
N GLN A 1085 8.56 17.76 -14.68
CA GLN A 1085 7.37 17.55 -13.86
C GLN A 1085 7.59 18.04 -12.43
N GLY A 1086 6.54 18.52 -11.76
CA GLY A 1086 6.63 19.14 -10.43
C GLY A 1086 7.15 20.59 -10.45
N SER A 1087 8.06 20.92 -11.36
CA SER A 1087 8.65 22.25 -11.55
C SER A 1087 7.72 23.25 -12.25
N GLU A 1088 8.01 24.55 -12.12
CA GLU A 1088 7.30 25.66 -12.77
C GLU A 1088 8.27 26.83 -12.99
N ALA A 1089 8.11 27.59 -14.07
CA ALA A 1089 8.98 28.71 -14.41
C ALA A 1089 8.19 29.97 -14.79
N ASP A 1090 8.75 31.15 -14.51
CA ASP A 1090 8.18 32.42 -14.94
C ASP A 1090 8.12 32.50 -16.46
N VAL A 1091 9.19 32.05 -17.12
CA VAL A 1091 9.28 31.96 -18.58
C VAL A 1091 9.53 30.52 -19.01
N VAL A 1092 8.69 30.02 -19.93
CA VAL A 1092 8.89 28.73 -20.58
C VAL A 1092 8.99 28.93 -22.09
N ILE A 1093 10.02 28.33 -22.69
CA ILE A 1093 10.19 28.24 -24.14
C ILE A 1093 10.00 26.78 -24.55
N LEU A 1094 8.96 26.48 -25.32
CA LEU A 1094 8.61 25.14 -25.79
C LEU A 1094 8.94 25.00 -27.28
N SER A 1095 9.88 24.11 -27.63
CA SER A 1095 10.21 23.75 -29.02
C SER A 1095 9.49 22.46 -29.42
N LEU A 1096 8.61 22.54 -30.41
CA LEU A 1096 7.74 21.44 -30.88
C LEU A 1096 8.45 20.46 -31.82
N VAL A 1097 9.49 20.92 -32.52
CA VAL A 1097 10.39 20.17 -33.42
C VAL A 1097 9.75 19.68 -34.71
N ARG A 1098 8.58 19.04 -34.65
CA ARG A 1098 7.98 18.33 -35.79
C ARG A 1098 7.37 19.30 -36.79
N ASN A 1099 7.78 19.18 -38.05
CA ASN A 1099 7.19 19.89 -39.18
C ASN A 1099 7.39 19.10 -40.48
N SER A 1100 6.56 18.08 -40.68
CA SER A 1100 6.73 17.09 -41.73
C SER A 1100 5.71 17.27 -42.87
N PRO A 1101 6.04 16.85 -44.11
CA PRO A 1101 5.05 16.79 -45.18
C PRO A 1101 4.00 15.67 -45.00
N ARG A 1102 4.23 14.74 -44.06
CA ARG A 1102 3.30 13.65 -43.73
C ARG A 1102 2.14 14.14 -42.86
N THR A 1103 0.95 13.59 -43.08
CA THR A 1103 -0.26 13.84 -42.27
C THR A 1103 -0.59 12.63 -41.38
N GLY A 1104 -1.49 12.80 -40.41
CA GLY A 1104 -1.98 11.75 -39.52
C GLY A 1104 -1.15 11.53 -38.24
N ALA A 1105 -1.65 10.66 -37.34
CA ALA A 1105 -1.11 10.48 -35.99
C ALA A 1105 0.37 10.07 -35.94
N GLY A 1106 0.86 9.31 -36.93
CA GLY A 1106 2.28 8.94 -37.03
C GLY A 1106 3.22 10.12 -37.32
N ALA A 1107 2.72 11.21 -37.91
CA ALA A 1107 3.49 12.42 -38.17
C ALA A 1107 3.71 13.29 -36.93
N LEU A 1108 2.84 13.19 -35.91
CA LEU A 1108 2.93 14.00 -34.68
C LEU A 1108 3.95 13.43 -33.69
N GLY A 1109 4.17 12.11 -33.68
CA GLY A 1109 5.05 11.45 -32.70
C GLY A 1109 4.62 11.78 -31.27
N PHE A 1110 5.48 12.43 -30.49
CA PHE A 1110 5.21 12.79 -29.09
C PHE A 1110 4.09 13.82 -28.94
N LEU A 1111 3.88 14.69 -29.93
CA LEU A 1111 2.88 15.77 -29.87
C LEU A 1111 1.43 15.25 -29.86
N ARG A 1112 1.22 13.96 -30.15
CA ARG A 1112 -0.11 13.32 -30.08
C ARG A 1112 -0.59 13.09 -28.65
N ASP A 1113 0.32 13.08 -27.69
CA ASP A 1113 -0.01 12.82 -26.29
C ASP A 1113 -0.54 14.11 -25.64
N LYS A 1114 -1.86 14.11 -25.45
CA LYS A 1114 -2.61 15.20 -24.80
C LYS A 1114 -2.08 15.52 -23.40
N ARG A 1115 -1.70 14.51 -22.61
CA ARG A 1115 -1.25 14.65 -21.22
C ARG A 1115 0.12 15.31 -21.16
N ARG A 1116 1.05 14.91 -22.04
CA ARG A 1116 2.37 15.54 -22.17
C ARG A 1116 2.28 16.99 -22.63
N MET A 1117 1.39 17.30 -23.58
CA MET A 1117 1.15 18.68 -24.04
C MET A 1117 0.56 19.56 -22.94
N ASN A 1118 -0.40 19.04 -22.17
CA ASN A 1118 -0.94 19.71 -20.98
C ASN A 1118 0.18 20.05 -19.99
N VAL A 1119 1.05 19.08 -19.70
CA VAL A 1119 2.22 19.30 -18.84
C VAL A 1119 3.19 20.32 -19.43
N ALA A 1120 3.49 20.31 -20.73
CA ALA A 1120 4.46 21.24 -21.30
C ALA A 1120 4.00 22.71 -21.20
N ILE A 1121 2.73 22.97 -21.48
CA ILE A 1121 2.14 24.32 -21.54
C ILE A 1121 1.91 24.89 -20.14
N SER A 1122 1.41 24.06 -19.21
CA SER A 1122 1.00 24.49 -17.86
C SER A 1122 2.14 24.78 -16.88
N ARG A 1123 3.39 24.75 -17.35
CA ARG A 1123 4.61 25.05 -16.55
C ARG A 1123 4.95 26.54 -16.53
N ALA A 1124 4.39 27.30 -17.47
CA ALA A 1124 4.62 28.73 -17.60
C ALA A 1124 3.75 29.54 -16.64
N LYS A 1125 4.35 30.40 -15.82
CA LYS A 1125 3.61 31.32 -14.94
C LYS A 1125 3.25 32.65 -15.60
N ARG A 1126 4.20 33.23 -16.35
CA ARG A 1126 4.10 34.59 -16.90
C ARG A 1126 4.15 34.59 -18.43
N HIS A 1127 5.19 33.99 -19.01
CA HIS A 1127 5.40 33.97 -20.45
C HIS A 1127 5.58 32.55 -20.98
N LEU A 1128 4.81 32.23 -22.02
CA LEU A 1128 4.91 31.00 -22.79
C LEU A 1128 5.31 31.33 -24.24
N PHE A 1129 6.48 30.87 -24.65
CA PHE A 1129 6.92 30.89 -26.04
C PHE A 1129 6.72 29.50 -26.65
N ILE A 1130 5.96 29.41 -27.73
CA ILE A 1130 5.78 28.18 -28.50
C ILE A 1130 6.53 28.34 -29.82
N VAL A 1131 7.51 27.49 -30.08
CA VAL A 1131 8.34 27.52 -31.29
C VAL A 1131 8.04 26.26 -32.10
N GLY A 1132 7.53 26.43 -33.31
CA GLY A 1132 7.13 25.31 -34.18
C GLY A 1132 6.17 25.75 -35.29
N SER A 1133 5.48 24.80 -35.93
CA SER A 1133 4.50 25.09 -36.99
C SER A 1133 3.07 24.81 -36.52
N LEU A 1134 2.26 25.86 -36.37
CA LEU A 1134 0.85 25.72 -35.97
C LEU A 1134 -0.01 25.12 -37.09
N ASP A 1135 0.29 25.46 -38.34
CA ASP A 1135 -0.40 24.91 -39.51
C ASP A 1135 -0.15 23.41 -39.66
N PHE A 1136 1.07 22.94 -39.38
CA PHE A 1136 1.36 21.50 -39.32
C PHE A 1136 0.48 20.79 -38.28
N LEU A 1137 0.27 21.37 -37.10
CA LEU A 1137 -0.61 20.79 -36.08
C LEU A 1137 -2.05 20.68 -36.57
N ARG A 1138 -2.57 21.70 -37.26
CA ARG A 1138 -3.93 21.68 -37.84
C ARG A 1138 -4.07 20.61 -38.93
N GLU A 1139 -3.14 20.56 -39.88
CA GLU A 1139 -3.17 19.60 -40.98
C GLU A 1139 -2.97 18.15 -40.51
N ALA A 1140 -2.15 17.93 -39.49
CA ALA A 1140 -1.95 16.61 -38.91
C ALA A 1140 -3.24 16.03 -38.29
N VAL A 1141 -4.15 16.88 -37.80
CA VAL A 1141 -5.45 16.49 -37.23
C VAL A 1141 -6.51 16.23 -38.30
N ARG A 1142 -6.52 17.01 -39.40
CA ARG A 1142 -7.49 16.86 -40.51
C ARG A 1142 -7.50 15.46 -41.16
N GLY A 1143 -6.39 14.72 -41.06
CA GLY A 1143 -6.26 13.37 -41.60
C GLY A 1143 -6.65 12.22 -40.65
N VAL A 1144 -7.23 12.50 -39.48
CA VAL A 1144 -7.56 11.48 -38.46
C VAL A 1144 -9.07 11.39 -38.25
N ASN A 1145 -9.62 10.17 -38.32
CA ASN A 1145 -11.04 9.92 -38.06
C ASN A 1145 -11.34 10.16 -36.56
N PRO A 1146 -12.21 11.12 -36.19
CA PRO A 1146 -12.53 11.40 -34.79
C PRO A 1146 -13.24 10.24 -34.06
N ASP A 1147 -13.87 9.31 -34.78
CA ASP A 1147 -14.62 8.18 -34.20
C ASP A 1147 -13.76 6.93 -33.92
N ALA A 1148 -12.49 6.93 -34.35
CA ALA A 1148 -11.56 5.84 -34.01
C ALA A 1148 -11.05 6.06 -32.58
N ALA A 1149 -11.48 5.21 -31.65
CA ALA A 1149 -11.22 5.29 -30.21
C ALA A 1149 -9.75 5.43 -29.78
N GLU A 1150 -8.78 5.29 -30.69
CA GLU A 1150 -7.35 5.31 -30.34
C GLU A 1150 -6.68 6.69 -30.27
N HIS A 1151 -7.17 7.78 -30.88
CA HIS A 1151 -6.46 9.08 -30.78
C HIS A 1151 -7.38 10.33 -30.90
N ASP A 1152 -7.94 10.81 -29.76
CA ASP A 1152 -8.54 12.16 -29.70
C ASP A 1152 -7.46 13.25 -29.84
N LEU A 1153 -7.28 13.74 -31.06
CA LEU A 1153 -6.37 14.85 -31.38
C LEU A 1153 -7.07 16.22 -31.43
N SER A 1154 -8.36 16.29 -31.08
CA SER A 1154 -9.15 17.53 -31.13
C SER A 1154 -8.54 18.64 -30.26
N PHE A 1155 -7.84 18.26 -29.18
CA PHE A 1155 -7.18 19.20 -28.27
C PHE A 1155 -6.12 20.08 -28.97
N LEU A 1156 -5.44 19.59 -30.01
CA LEU A 1156 -4.46 20.37 -30.77
C LEU A 1156 -5.16 21.48 -31.56
N THR A 1157 -6.30 21.18 -32.17
CA THR A 1157 -7.12 22.17 -32.89
C THR A 1157 -7.65 23.21 -31.92
N THR A 1158 -8.26 22.77 -30.82
CA THR A 1158 -8.75 23.67 -29.75
C THR A 1158 -7.64 24.57 -29.21
N MET A 1159 -6.43 24.05 -29.03
CA MET A 1159 -5.27 24.83 -28.59
C MET A 1159 -4.91 25.92 -29.61
N VAL A 1160 -4.74 25.56 -30.89
CA VAL A 1160 -4.36 26.53 -31.94
C VAL A 1160 -5.44 27.59 -32.12
N ASP A 1161 -6.72 27.20 -32.10
CA ASP A 1161 -7.84 28.13 -32.25
C ASP A 1161 -7.99 29.06 -31.04
N THR A 1162 -7.71 28.57 -29.83
CA THR A 1162 -7.67 29.41 -28.64
C THR A 1162 -6.52 30.42 -28.70
N ILE A 1163 -5.34 30.02 -29.19
CA ILE A 1163 -4.21 30.95 -29.42
C ILE A 1163 -4.61 32.02 -30.44
N ALA A 1164 -5.25 31.63 -31.55
CA ALA A 1164 -5.70 32.56 -32.58
C ALA A 1164 -6.73 33.56 -32.02
N ASP A 1165 -7.72 33.09 -31.27
CA ASP A 1165 -8.72 33.94 -30.60
C ASP A 1165 -8.07 34.94 -29.63
N LEU A 1166 -7.09 34.49 -28.83
CA LEU A 1166 -6.32 35.34 -27.91
C LEU A 1166 -5.53 36.46 -28.62
N THR A 1167 -5.22 36.34 -29.91
CA THR A 1167 -4.56 37.43 -30.66
C THR A 1167 -5.48 38.64 -30.88
N THR A 1168 -6.79 38.42 -30.89
CA THR A 1168 -7.80 39.47 -31.09
C THR A 1168 -8.11 40.24 -29.81
N ARG A 1169 -7.81 39.64 -28.65
CA ARG A 1169 -8.10 40.18 -27.31
C ARG A 1169 -6.88 40.88 -26.72
N LYS A 1170 -7.10 41.96 -25.96
CA LYS A 1170 -6.03 42.80 -25.38
C LYS A 1170 -6.21 43.02 -23.89
N ARG A 1171 -5.09 43.14 -23.17
CA ARG A 1171 -4.98 43.62 -21.79
C ARG A 1171 -4.28 44.97 -21.82
N GLY A 1172 -5.04 46.05 -21.64
CA GLY A 1172 -4.58 47.40 -22.00
C GLY A 1172 -4.31 47.50 -23.50
N GLU A 1173 -3.11 47.93 -23.89
CA GLU A 1173 -2.69 47.97 -25.30
C GLU A 1173 -2.04 46.67 -25.79
N LEU A 1174 -1.74 45.74 -24.89
CA LEU A 1174 -1.00 44.51 -25.19
C LEU A 1174 -1.94 43.37 -25.61
N PRO A 1175 -1.73 42.71 -26.77
CA PRO A 1175 -2.49 41.52 -27.13
C PRO A 1175 -2.16 40.35 -26.20
N LEU A 1176 -3.17 39.51 -25.88
CA LEU A 1176 -3.01 38.35 -24.99
C LEU A 1176 -2.17 37.23 -25.63
N ALA A 1177 -2.21 37.11 -26.95
CA ALA A 1177 -1.28 36.29 -27.71
C ALA A 1177 -0.72 37.04 -28.92
N THR A 1178 0.52 36.74 -29.32
CA THR A 1178 1.06 37.21 -30.61
C THR A 1178 1.61 36.03 -31.40
N ILE A 1179 1.23 35.92 -32.67
CA ILE A 1179 1.83 34.99 -33.63
C ILE A 1179 2.80 35.78 -34.51
N ILE A 1180 4.08 35.37 -34.53
CA ILE A 1180 5.12 36.00 -35.36
C ILE A 1180 5.85 34.96 -36.19
N ALA A 1181 6.25 35.33 -37.41
CA ALA A 1181 7.15 34.51 -38.21
C ALA A 1181 8.56 34.52 -37.61
N ALA A 1182 9.24 33.37 -37.61
CA ALA A 1182 10.61 33.25 -37.08
C ALA A 1182 11.62 34.23 -37.72
N SER A 1183 11.42 34.62 -38.98
CA SER A 1183 12.25 35.60 -39.68
C SER A 1183 12.23 37.00 -39.04
N LYS A 1184 11.12 37.38 -38.37
CA LYS A 1184 10.98 38.69 -37.73
C LYS A 1184 11.82 38.85 -36.47
N LEU A 1185 12.30 37.76 -35.86
CA LEU A 1185 13.15 37.80 -34.66
C LEU A 1185 14.57 38.32 -34.95
N LYS A 1186 15.05 38.23 -36.19
CA LYS A 1186 16.44 38.57 -36.54
C LYS A 1186 16.71 40.06 -36.74
N GLY A 1187 15.69 40.91 -36.65
CA GLY A 1187 15.77 42.33 -37.02
C GLY A 1187 15.98 42.50 -38.54
N SER A 1188 15.43 43.57 -39.13
CA SER A 1188 15.88 44.00 -40.44
C SER A 1188 17.37 44.33 -40.32
N LYS A 1189 18.21 43.69 -41.16
CA LYS A 1189 19.63 44.04 -41.28
C LYS A 1189 19.84 45.53 -41.50
#